data_AF-A0A318ZK76-F1
#
_entry.id   AF-A0A318ZK76-F1
#
_cell.length_a   1.000
_cell.length_b   1.000
_cell.length_c   1.000
_cell.angle_alpha   90.00
_cell.angle_beta   90.00
_cell.angle_gamma   90.00
#
_symmetry.space_group_name_H-M   'P 1'
#
loop_
_entity.id
_entity.type
_entity.pdbx_description
1 polymer ?
#
loop_
_entity_poly.entity_id
_entity_poly.type
_entity_poly.pdbx_seq_one_letter_code
_entity_poly.pdbx_strand_id
1 'polypeptide(L)'
;MESLVYENSPLAEYLQGEGEHDPNWPAQETEHSDDFSDSTAADFAPRGASKFQERIRNKLPKPLDQKALRQRASLGKLYDACTSALNSRVGRSDNERFLEQFGYVIVASQLLNEHSAPSYASATDVLSAARPADLPSISATFGVQGAIVTASTSFSIAWLLHWGRSKTISGLNPRKVGVLLVLVPVIGVLFYAFAKRQWLKYLRHQAVDAAATFIGNAQGFDSAASASVVFIQEVELVSRGYRISTPLPPISRLEDQTQTRRCLRLRRTVSESFYLMLGRYLQAQQILQPLTDEANLAKYYDIYDVSEEELVEAQGSYRDRATEDQYSLRALRTLFGRLYTVRKSIFCCLLALGADGGGSDIARWTTAVEQMRELASVTGENTHKMTSILNEEDADAIPPSPLPTASLNKDNLRAQYRRINSLSQGIRALHAKMHILREASSANLERPASSEFEATLVPQYESIGADIKALLQEWEAGKSAVANALDRQPNMEYSRPTSGIKIPLSPTPSLGGSTAVEGSPADALRALNGERPDSLIMHNADEAEEIFEAIALPPRNKRASMTREERIARVKEDRARQAALRERADANTNMLKELEMVIKQRPRTIQFPFNLRHTQQTIDSSSNLPTVNLPSIHLKPPPHHTHTHIKMLEARLEQASLLKRVVDAIKDLVQDCNFDCNDSGISLQAMDNSHVALVSMLLKAEGFSPYRCDRNIALGINLVSLTKVLRAAQNEDILTLKAEDSPDAVNLMFESAETDRLSEYDIKLMDIDQEHLAIPETEYAATVEMPAAEFQRICRDLMALSESVVIEATKEGVKFSCQGDIGSGSVTVRQHSNVDKPEQNVSIALSEPVALTFSLKYLVNFCKATNLSNKVTLCLSQEVPLLVEYGLGSGHLRFYLAPKIGDEE
;
A
#
# COMPACT_ATOMS: atom_id res chain seq x y z
N MET A 1 -16.58 -19.29 -44.06
CA MET A 1 -16.11 -20.42 -44.89
C MET A 1 -16.39 -21.69 -44.10
N GLU A 2 -16.87 -22.74 -44.74
CA GLU A 2 -17.13 -24.02 -44.08
C GLU A 2 -15.86 -24.87 -44.03
N SER A 3 -15.66 -25.61 -42.94
CA SER A 3 -14.43 -26.37 -42.67
C SER A 3 -14.48 -27.77 -43.25
N LEU A 4 -13.82 -27.97 -44.41
CA LEU A 4 -13.56 -29.29 -44.99
C LEU A 4 -12.59 -30.09 -44.10
N VAL A 5 -13.08 -31.17 -43.50
CA VAL A 5 -12.27 -32.19 -42.82
C VAL A 5 -12.00 -33.32 -43.81
N TYR A 6 -10.73 -33.66 -44.02
CA TYR A 6 -10.33 -34.73 -44.94
C TYR A 6 -10.50 -36.11 -44.30
N GLU A 7 -11.01 -37.07 -45.07
CA GLU A 7 -11.40 -38.42 -44.63
C GLU A 7 -10.26 -39.24 -43.99
N ASN A 8 -9.00 -38.93 -44.32
CA ASN A 8 -7.81 -39.60 -43.78
C ASN A 8 -7.27 -38.96 -42.48
N SER A 9 -8.08 -38.16 -41.78
CA SER A 9 -7.75 -37.59 -40.48
C SER A 9 -8.11 -38.56 -39.34
N PRO A 10 -7.25 -38.79 -38.33
CA PRO A 10 -7.58 -39.64 -37.18
C PRO A 10 -8.73 -39.08 -36.32
N LEU A 11 -9.20 -37.85 -36.58
CA LEU A 11 -10.42 -37.31 -35.97
C LEU A 11 -11.71 -37.94 -36.53
N ALA A 12 -11.68 -38.47 -37.76
CA ALA A 12 -12.85 -39.06 -38.41
C ALA A 12 -13.24 -40.43 -37.81
N GLU A 13 -12.24 -41.23 -37.45
CA GLU A 13 -12.40 -42.56 -36.84
C GLU A 13 -13.03 -42.47 -35.43
N TYR A 14 -12.79 -41.37 -34.70
CA TYR A 14 -13.41 -41.08 -33.40
C TYR A 14 -14.90 -40.68 -33.49
N LEU A 15 -15.41 -40.39 -34.70
CA LEU A 15 -16.81 -39.98 -34.93
C LEU A 15 -17.70 -41.12 -35.47
N GLN A 16 -17.17 -42.34 -35.64
CA GLN A 16 -17.94 -43.52 -36.04
C GLN A 16 -18.11 -44.50 -34.87
N GLY A 17 -19.05 -44.17 -33.97
CA GLY A 17 -19.58 -45.09 -32.95
C GLY A 17 -20.99 -45.56 -33.32
N GLU A 18 -21.18 -46.87 -33.47
CA GLU A 18 -22.44 -47.44 -33.98
C GLU A 18 -23.60 -47.37 -32.97
N GLY A 19 -24.82 -47.18 -33.48
CA GLY A 19 -26.08 -47.32 -32.75
C GLY A 19 -27.20 -47.75 -33.69
N GLU A 20 -27.84 -48.89 -33.40
CA GLU A 20 -28.84 -49.49 -34.29
C GLU A 20 -30.11 -48.65 -34.44
N HIS A 21 -30.73 -48.72 -35.63
CA HIS A 21 -31.83 -47.86 -36.03
C HIS A 21 -33.17 -48.62 -36.08
N ASP A 22 -34.11 -48.28 -35.18
CA ASP A 22 -35.46 -48.87 -35.12
C ASP A 22 -36.51 -47.86 -35.67
N PRO A 23 -37.14 -48.12 -36.83
CA PRO A 23 -37.79 -47.07 -37.62
C PRO A 23 -39.28 -46.90 -37.30
N ASN A 24 -39.64 -46.01 -36.35
CA ASN A 24 -41.05 -45.60 -36.21
C ASN A 24 -41.31 -44.23 -35.53
N TRP A 25 -41.17 -43.13 -36.27
CA TRP A 25 -41.96 -41.92 -36.02
C TRP A 25 -42.14 -41.09 -37.32
N PRO A 26 -43.36 -40.63 -37.67
CA PRO A 26 -43.58 -39.84 -38.88
C PRO A 26 -43.23 -38.36 -38.67
N ALA A 27 -42.79 -37.71 -39.75
CA ALA A 27 -42.68 -36.26 -39.83
C ALA A 27 -44.06 -35.60 -39.99
N GLN A 28 -44.17 -34.32 -39.61
CA GLN A 28 -45.29 -33.46 -40.01
C GLN A 28 -44.77 -32.03 -40.23
N GLU A 29 -45.18 -31.44 -41.35
CA GLU A 29 -44.80 -30.10 -41.79
C GLU A 29 -45.63 -29.03 -41.06
N THR A 30 -45.13 -27.79 -41.02
CA THR A 30 -45.84 -26.62 -40.46
C THR A 30 -45.91 -25.49 -41.49
N GLU A 31 -47.12 -25.04 -41.80
CA GLU A 31 -47.38 -23.89 -42.67
C GLU A 31 -47.15 -22.54 -41.94
N HIS A 32 -47.02 -21.46 -42.72
CA HIS A 32 -46.79 -20.09 -42.23
C HIS A 32 -48.04 -19.41 -41.65
N SER A 33 -47.82 -18.55 -40.65
CA SER A 33 -48.56 -17.29 -40.49
C SER A 33 -47.74 -16.31 -39.63
N ASP A 34 -47.48 -15.11 -40.13
CA ASP A 34 -46.63 -14.09 -39.49
C ASP A 34 -47.40 -13.23 -38.47
N ASP A 35 -46.70 -12.67 -37.47
CA ASP A 35 -46.88 -11.26 -37.07
C ASP A 35 -45.69 -10.70 -36.25
N PHE A 36 -45.61 -9.37 -36.09
CA PHE A 36 -44.42 -8.61 -35.65
C PHE A 36 -44.23 -8.41 -34.13
N SER A 37 -42.97 -8.36 -33.66
CA SER A 37 -42.32 -7.24 -32.90
C SER A 37 -41.07 -7.65 -32.08
N ASP A 38 -40.34 -6.66 -31.54
CA ASP A 38 -38.88 -6.73 -31.30
C ASP A 38 -38.35 -7.22 -29.93
N SER A 39 -37.05 -7.59 -29.98
CA SER A 39 -35.99 -7.33 -28.98
C SER A 39 -35.57 -8.38 -27.91
N THR A 40 -34.34 -8.89 -28.13
CA THR A 40 -33.26 -9.14 -27.15
C THR A 40 -33.28 -10.33 -26.17
N ALA A 41 -32.04 -10.73 -25.79
CA ALA A 41 -31.61 -11.69 -24.77
C ALA A 41 -31.97 -13.18 -24.97
N ALA A 42 -30.96 -13.99 -25.35
CA ALA A 42 -31.04 -15.45 -25.39
C ALA A 42 -30.65 -16.06 -24.02
N ASP A 43 -31.66 -16.48 -23.25
CA ASP A 43 -31.51 -17.04 -21.89
C ASP A 43 -30.95 -18.48 -21.95
N PHE A 44 -29.76 -18.75 -21.39
CA PHE A 44 -29.02 -20.02 -21.55
C PHE A 44 -29.51 -21.13 -20.59
N ALA A 45 -30.82 -21.40 -20.56
CA ALA A 45 -31.43 -22.40 -19.66
C ALA A 45 -32.68 -23.11 -20.24
N PRO A 46 -32.72 -24.46 -20.30
CA PRO A 46 -33.85 -25.20 -20.87
C PRO A 46 -35.07 -25.23 -19.93
N ARG A 47 -36.03 -24.33 -20.14
CA ARG A 47 -37.31 -24.31 -19.40
C ARG A 47 -38.35 -25.26 -20.02
N GLY A 48 -38.30 -26.54 -19.65
CA GLY A 48 -39.28 -27.54 -20.09
C GLY A 48 -39.69 -28.51 -18.98
N ALA A 49 -40.97 -28.52 -18.60
CA ALA A 49 -41.49 -29.47 -17.60
C ALA A 49 -41.61 -30.90 -18.19
N SER A 50 -41.06 -31.89 -17.50
CA SER A 50 -40.95 -33.26 -18.03
C SER A 50 -42.31 -33.97 -18.12
N LYS A 51 -42.76 -34.30 -19.33
CA LYS A 51 -44.02 -35.04 -19.61
C LYS A 51 -43.99 -36.53 -19.20
N PHE A 52 -43.08 -36.93 -18.32
CA PHE A 52 -42.87 -38.32 -17.92
C PHE A 52 -44.01 -38.86 -17.06
N GLN A 53 -44.61 -38.03 -16.19
CA GLN A 53 -45.63 -38.47 -15.23
C GLN A 53 -46.98 -38.85 -15.89
N GLU A 54 -47.36 -38.22 -17.00
CA GLU A 54 -48.63 -38.53 -17.68
C GLU A 54 -48.63 -39.92 -18.32
N ARG A 55 -47.49 -40.32 -18.91
CA ARG A 55 -47.36 -41.61 -19.64
C ARG A 55 -47.48 -42.84 -18.72
N ILE A 56 -47.21 -42.67 -17.41
CA ILE A 56 -47.35 -43.72 -16.38
C ILE A 56 -48.78 -43.77 -15.81
N ARG A 57 -49.41 -42.60 -15.61
CA ARG A 57 -50.69 -42.47 -14.90
C ARG A 57 -51.85 -43.22 -15.56
N ASN A 58 -51.80 -43.43 -16.88
CA ASN A 58 -52.89 -44.01 -17.66
C ASN A 58 -52.87 -45.57 -17.74
N LYS A 59 -51.98 -46.26 -17.03
CA LYS A 59 -51.91 -47.74 -16.99
C LYS A 59 -52.14 -48.37 -15.60
N LEU A 60 -52.58 -47.60 -14.61
CA LEU A 60 -52.92 -48.11 -13.28
C LEU A 60 -54.39 -48.59 -13.21
N PRO A 61 -54.68 -49.77 -12.63
CA PRO A 61 -56.06 -50.24 -12.46
C PRO A 61 -56.85 -49.36 -11.47
N LYS A 62 -58.18 -49.32 -11.62
CA LYS A 62 -59.07 -48.49 -10.80
C LYS A 62 -58.94 -48.86 -9.30
N PRO A 63 -58.67 -47.90 -8.40
CA PRO A 63 -58.56 -48.18 -6.97
C PRO A 63 -59.93 -48.54 -6.35
N LEU A 64 -59.91 -49.42 -5.36
CA LEU A 64 -61.08 -49.83 -4.58
C LEU A 64 -61.61 -48.67 -3.72
N ASP A 65 -62.92 -48.44 -3.75
CA ASP A 65 -63.59 -47.33 -3.04
C ASP A 65 -63.75 -47.61 -1.53
N GLN A 66 -62.66 -47.48 -0.77
CA GLN A 66 -62.67 -47.61 0.69
C GLN A 66 -63.12 -46.31 1.38
N LYS A 67 -64.44 -46.06 1.38
CA LYS A 67 -65.07 -44.93 2.11
C LYS A 67 -64.79 -44.89 3.62
N ALA A 68 -64.24 -45.95 4.22
CA ALA A 68 -64.00 -46.08 5.65
C ALA A 68 -62.80 -45.27 6.22
N LEU A 69 -61.88 -44.76 5.39
CA LEU A 69 -60.57 -44.27 5.87
C LEU A 69 -60.45 -42.74 6.03
N ARG A 70 -61.43 -41.94 5.58
CA ARG A 70 -61.34 -40.45 5.63
C ARG A 70 -61.22 -39.87 7.04
N GLN A 71 -61.78 -40.52 8.07
CA GLN A 71 -61.64 -40.07 9.47
C GLN A 71 -60.24 -40.35 10.06
N ARG A 72 -59.49 -41.33 9.54
CA ARG A 72 -58.09 -41.57 9.96
C ARG A 72 -57.10 -40.59 9.33
N ALA A 73 -57.36 -40.13 8.10
CA ALA A 73 -56.46 -39.20 7.41
C ALA A 73 -56.44 -37.78 8.04
N SER A 74 -57.56 -37.29 8.57
CA SER A 74 -57.60 -36.02 9.30
C SER A 74 -56.98 -36.14 10.70
N LEU A 75 -57.23 -37.24 11.40
CA LEU A 75 -56.57 -37.54 12.68
C LEU A 75 -55.06 -37.74 12.52
N GLY A 76 -54.60 -38.34 11.41
CA GLY A 76 -53.18 -38.40 11.04
C GLY A 76 -52.57 -37.01 10.94
N LYS A 77 -53.13 -36.13 10.10
CA LYS A 77 -52.65 -34.74 9.97
C LYS A 77 -52.68 -33.95 11.28
N LEU A 78 -53.65 -34.18 12.16
CA LEU A 78 -53.69 -33.57 13.49
C LEU A 78 -52.65 -34.18 14.45
N TYR A 79 -52.38 -35.48 14.36
CA TYR A 79 -51.31 -36.16 15.09
C TYR A 79 -49.93 -35.70 14.61
N ASP A 80 -49.73 -35.54 13.31
CA ASP A 80 -48.50 -35.02 12.69
C ASP A 80 -48.29 -33.54 13.07
N ALA A 81 -49.35 -32.73 13.10
CA ALA A 81 -49.31 -31.35 13.60
C ALA A 81 -48.98 -31.28 15.10
N CYS A 82 -49.61 -32.13 15.93
CA CYS A 82 -49.33 -32.17 17.36
C CYS A 82 -47.93 -32.70 17.68
N THR A 83 -47.46 -33.74 16.99
CA THR A 83 -46.10 -34.29 17.18
C THR A 83 -45.04 -33.33 16.66
N SER A 84 -45.25 -32.65 15.52
CA SER A 84 -44.34 -31.59 15.07
C SER A 84 -44.34 -30.35 15.98
N ALA A 85 -45.44 -30.05 16.67
CA ALA A 85 -45.49 -28.98 17.69
C ALA A 85 -44.87 -29.39 19.04
N LEU A 86 -44.91 -30.68 19.41
CA LEU A 86 -44.24 -31.25 20.59
C LEU A 86 -42.74 -31.50 20.35
N ASN A 87 -42.32 -31.67 19.10
CA ASN A 87 -40.91 -31.78 18.70
C ASN A 87 -40.18 -30.45 18.91
N SER A 88 -39.63 -30.25 20.12
CA SER A 88 -38.83 -29.08 20.49
C SER A 88 -37.47 -28.94 19.78
N ARG A 89 -37.20 -29.74 18.74
CA ARG A 89 -35.98 -29.66 17.92
C ARG A 89 -36.20 -28.74 16.71
N VAL A 90 -35.13 -28.05 16.30
CA VAL A 90 -35.09 -27.32 15.04
C VAL A 90 -34.96 -28.31 13.87
N GLY A 91 -35.48 -27.96 12.69
CA GLY A 91 -35.45 -28.85 11.52
C GLY A 91 -34.03 -29.01 10.97
N ARG A 92 -33.71 -30.20 10.43
CA ARG A 92 -32.36 -30.52 9.93
C ARG A 92 -31.86 -29.51 8.89
N SER A 93 -32.72 -29.12 7.93
CA SER A 93 -32.44 -28.08 6.94
C SER A 93 -32.15 -26.69 7.55
N ASP A 94 -32.77 -26.36 8.69
CA ASP A 94 -32.56 -25.10 9.41
C ASP A 94 -31.27 -25.14 10.25
N ASN A 95 -30.69 -26.33 10.45
CA ASN A 95 -29.37 -26.53 11.08
C ASN A 95 -28.26 -26.47 10.03
N GLU A 96 -28.41 -27.22 8.94
CA GLU A 96 -27.44 -27.27 7.83
C GLU A 96 -27.22 -25.86 7.25
N ARG A 97 -28.29 -25.13 6.93
CA ARG A 97 -28.21 -23.72 6.48
C ARG A 97 -27.57 -22.76 7.46
N PHE A 98 -27.71 -23.01 8.77
CA PHE A 98 -27.08 -22.17 9.79
C PHE A 98 -25.57 -22.43 9.85
N LEU A 99 -25.14 -23.69 9.76
CA LEU A 99 -23.72 -24.05 9.71
C LEU A 99 -23.08 -23.58 8.40
N GLU A 100 -23.79 -23.66 7.26
CA GLU A 100 -23.37 -23.07 5.98
C GLU A 100 -23.17 -21.54 6.11
N GLN A 101 -24.14 -20.81 6.66
CA GLN A 101 -24.06 -19.36 6.83
C GLN A 101 -22.94 -18.94 7.80
N PHE A 102 -22.82 -19.62 8.94
CA PHE A 102 -21.81 -19.35 9.96
C PHE A 102 -20.40 -19.71 9.46
N GLY A 103 -20.25 -20.85 8.79
CA GLY A 103 -19.00 -21.28 8.18
C GLY A 103 -18.56 -20.35 7.04
N TYR A 104 -19.48 -19.91 6.18
CA TYR A 104 -19.18 -18.93 5.14
C TYR A 104 -18.60 -17.63 5.70
N VAL A 105 -19.16 -17.10 6.79
CA VAL A 105 -18.64 -15.89 7.45
C VAL A 105 -17.19 -16.06 7.93
N ILE A 106 -16.84 -17.23 8.47
CA ILE A 106 -15.45 -17.52 8.90
C ILE A 106 -14.53 -17.71 7.68
N VAL A 107 -14.93 -18.51 6.69
CA VAL A 107 -14.07 -18.85 5.52
C VAL A 107 -13.85 -17.64 4.61
N ALA A 108 -14.87 -16.81 4.38
CA ALA A 108 -14.76 -15.59 3.57
C ALA A 108 -13.86 -14.51 4.20
N SER A 109 -13.51 -14.62 5.49
CA SER A 109 -12.65 -13.64 6.19
C SER A 109 -11.19 -13.65 5.76
N GLN A 110 -10.76 -14.70 5.03
CA GLN A 110 -9.37 -15.01 4.69
C GLN A 110 -8.41 -15.22 5.89
N LEU A 111 -8.84 -15.06 7.14
CA LEU A 111 -8.04 -15.24 8.36
C LEU A 111 -7.54 -16.69 8.60
N LEU A 112 -7.98 -17.63 7.75
CA LEU A 112 -7.56 -19.04 7.71
C LEU A 112 -6.49 -19.32 6.62
N ASN A 113 -6.29 -18.42 5.66
CA ASN A 113 -5.32 -18.61 4.57
C ASN A 113 -3.90 -18.32 5.05
N GLU A 114 -2.90 -18.91 4.38
CA GLU A 114 -1.49 -18.84 4.77
C GLU A 114 -0.96 -17.40 4.86
N HIS A 115 -0.02 -17.18 5.78
CA HIS A 115 0.44 -15.86 6.19
C HIS A 115 1.51 -15.30 5.23
N SER A 116 1.08 -14.77 4.08
CA SER A 116 1.93 -13.87 3.30
C SER A 116 2.37 -12.71 4.20
N ALA A 117 3.69 -12.47 4.28
CA ALA A 117 4.22 -11.44 5.17
C ALA A 117 3.70 -10.06 4.71
N PRO A 118 2.98 -9.31 5.57
CA PRO A 118 2.22 -8.15 5.09
C PRO A 118 3.13 -7.04 4.56
N SER A 119 2.99 -6.79 3.26
CA SER A 119 3.55 -5.63 2.57
C SER A 119 3.00 -4.32 3.13
N TYR A 120 3.71 -3.21 2.87
CA TYR A 120 3.64 -1.94 3.58
C TYR A 120 2.28 -1.19 3.65
N ALA A 121 1.24 -1.63 2.94
CA ALA A 121 0.07 -0.81 2.63
C ALA A 121 -1.09 -0.85 3.66
N SER A 122 -1.31 -1.99 4.33
CA SER A 122 -2.61 -2.29 4.97
C SER A 122 -2.82 -1.67 6.37
N ALA A 123 -2.70 -0.34 6.49
CA ALA A 123 -2.96 0.41 7.74
C ALA A 123 -4.12 1.43 7.64
N THR A 124 -4.37 2.00 6.46
CA THR A 124 -5.38 3.07 6.25
C THR A 124 -6.77 2.52 5.93
N ASP A 125 -6.87 1.53 5.04
CA ASP A 125 -8.14 1.17 4.39
C ASP A 125 -9.05 0.25 5.21
N VAL A 126 -8.56 -0.28 6.34
CA VAL A 126 -9.40 -1.11 7.24
C VAL A 126 -10.41 -0.26 8.02
N LEU A 127 -10.17 1.05 8.18
CA LEU A 127 -11.12 1.98 8.79
C LEU A 127 -12.23 2.43 7.83
N SER A 128 -11.98 2.44 6.51
CA SER A 128 -12.98 2.73 5.47
C SER A 128 -13.79 1.50 5.06
N ALA A 129 -13.19 0.30 5.12
CA ALA A 129 -13.86 -0.98 4.83
C ALA A 129 -14.92 -1.40 5.88
N ALA A 130 -15.02 -0.72 7.03
CA ALA A 130 -15.91 -1.06 8.13
C ALA A 130 -17.41 -0.73 7.91
N ARG A 131 -17.94 -0.94 6.69
CA ARG A 131 -19.38 -1.01 6.44
C ARG A 131 -19.85 -2.46 6.59
N PRO A 132 -20.68 -2.82 7.60
CA PRO A 132 -21.31 -4.12 7.61
C PRO A 132 -22.20 -4.24 6.37
N ALA A 133 -22.07 -5.33 5.62
CA ALA A 133 -23.02 -5.64 4.55
C ALA A 133 -24.43 -5.74 5.14
N ASP A 134 -25.43 -5.10 4.50
CA ASP A 134 -26.80 -4.99 5.00
C ASP A 134 -27.51 -6.35 5.07
N LEU A 135 -27.24 -7.09 6.14
CA LEU A 135 -28.01 -8.26 6.55
C LEU A 135 -29.42 -7.80 6.96
N PRO A 136 -30.49 -8.40 6.40
CA PRO A 136 -31.85 -7.92 6.62
C PRO A 136 -32.22 -7.96 8.11
N SER A 137 -32.52 -6.80 8.68
CA SER A 137 -32.70 -6.59 10.11
C SER A 137 -34.02 -7.18 10.62
N ILE A 138 -33.98 -8.43 11.10
CA ILE A 138 -35.14 -9.14 11.67
C ILE A 138 -35.42 -8.66 13.12
N SER A 139 -35.84 -7.40 13.24
CA SER A 139 -36.25 -6.73 14.47
C SER A 139 -37.59 -7.28 15.01
N ALA A 140 -37.63 -8.53 15.45
CA ALA A 140 -38.89 -9.19 15.84
C ALA A 140 -38.82 -10.32 16.90
N THR A 141 -37.89 -10.32 17.86
CA THR A 141 -37.99 -11.25 19.03
C THR A 141 -39.09 -10.83 20.04
N PHE A 142 -39.40 -9.54 20.12
CA PHE A 142 -40.57 -8.99 20.83
C PHE A 142 -41.53 -8.20 19.91
N GLY A 143 -41.62 -8.63 18.64
CA GLY A 143 -42.58 -8.05 17.70
C GLY A 143 -44.04 -8.29 18.11
N VAL A 144 -44.98 -7.56 17.50
CA VAL A 144 -46.43 -7.61 17.80
C VAL A 144 -46.99 -9.05 17.82
N GLN A 145 -46.47 -9.94 16.98
CA GLN A 145 -46.83 -11.37 16.96
C GLN A 145 -46.51 -12.08 18.28
N GLY A 146 -45.36 -11.80 18.90
CA GLY A 146 -45.00 -12.34 20.21
C GLY A 146 -45.93 -11.86 21.32
N ALA A 147 -46.30 -10.57 21.29
CA ALA A 147 -47.29 -10.00 22.21
C ALA A 147 -48.70 -10.59 22.02
N ILE A 148 -49.11 -10.86 20.77
CA ILE A 148 -50.38 -11.56 20.47
C ILE A 148 -50.35 -13.00 21.00
N VAL A 149 -49.22 -13.71 20.86
CA VAL A 149 -49.08 -15.07 21.40
C VAL A 149 -49.15 -15.07 22.92
N THR A 150 -48.43 -14.18 23.63
CA THR A 150 -48.50 -14.13 25.11
C THR A 150 -49.86 -13.66 25.63
N ALA A 151 -50.50 -12.69 24.96
CA ALA A 151 -51.86 -12.24 25.28
C ALA A 151 -52.89 -13.36 25.05
N SER A 152 -52.83 -14.08 23.92
CA SER A 152 -53.78 -15.16 23.61
C SER A 152 -53.56 -16.40 24.49
N THR A 153 -52.32 -16.75 24.87
CA THR A 153 -52.09 -17.86 25.82
C THR A 153 -52.54 -17.51 27.23
N SER A 154 -52.25 -16.29 27.72
CA SER A 154 -52.70 -15.85 29.05
C SER A 154 -54.22 -15.70 29.12
N PHE A 155 -54.86 -15.15 28.09
CA PHE A 155 -56.31 -15.11 27.96
C PHE A 155 -56.92 -16.53 27.91
N SER A 156 -56.31 -17.46 27.17
CA SER A 156 -56.78 -18.86 27.10
C SER A 156 -56.68 -19.56 28.46
N ILE A 157 -55.60 -19.36 29.21
CA ILE A 157 -55.45 -19.91 30.56
C ILE A 157 -56.47 -19.28 31.53
N ALA A 158 -56.67 -17.96 31.48
CA ALA A 158 -57.67 -17.26 32.29
C ALA A 158 -59.11 -17.73 31.94
N TRP A 159 -59.40 -17.92 30.66
CA TRP A 159 -60.69 -18.45 30.17
C TRP A 159 -60.92 -19.90 30.64
N LEU A 160 -59.90 -20.77 30.58
CA LEU A 160 -59.98 -22.15 31.08
C LEU A 160 -60.22 -22.18 32.60
N LEU A 161 -59.52 -21.35 33.38
CA LEU A 161 -59.72 -21.23 34.82
C LEU A 161 -61.12 -20.68 35.17
N HIS A 162 -61.64 -19.72 34.40
CA HIS A 162 -63.00 -19.22 34.53
C HIS A 162 -64.05 -20.29 34.16
N TRP A 163 -63.82 -21.05 33.08
CA TRP A 163 -64.69 -22.15 32.63
C TRP A 163 -64.73 -23.34 33.61
N GLY A 164 -63.64 -23.54 34.36
CA GLY A 164 -63.54 -24.53 35.44
C GLY A 164 -64.30 -24.14 36.70
N ARG A 165 -64.51 -22.85 36.97
CA ARG A 165 -65.31 -22.36 38.10
C ARG A 165 -66.81 -22.50 37.81
N SER A 166 -67.51 -23.31 38.60
CA SER A 166 -68.98 -23.31 38.61
C SER A 166 -69.50 -22.02 39.26
N LYS A 167 -70.68 -21.54 38.84
CA LYS A 167 -71.41 -20.45 39.52
C LYS A 167 -72.15 -20.92 40.80
N THR A 168 -72.00 -22.17 41.19
CA THR A 168 -72.58 -22.76 42.41
C THR A 168 -71.51 -23.08 43.45
N ILE A 169 -71.76 -22.73 44.71
CA ILE A 169 -70.81 -22.85 45.84
C ILE A 169 -70.51 -24.31 46.23
N SER A 170 -71.29 -25.28 45.74
CA SER A 170 -71.01 -26.71 45.87
C SER A 170 -70.95 -27.37 44.48
N GLY A 171 -70.01 -28.31 44.32
CA GLY A 171 -69.83 -29.13 43.11
C GLY A 171 -68.83 -28.57 42.08
N LEU A 172 -67.54 -28.86 42.26
CA LEU A 172 -66.60 -28.90 41.13
C LEU A 172 -67.02 -30.04 40.20
N ASN A 173 -67.32 -29.73 38.93
CA ASN A 173 -67.69 -30.76 37.96
C ASN A 173 -66.46 -31.62 37.61
N PRO A 174 -66.39 -32.91 37.99
CA PRO A 174 -65.16 -33.70 37.87
C PRO A 174 -64.71 -33.86 36.42
N ARG A 175 -65.65 -33.91 35.47
CA ARG A 175 -65.35 -33.92 34.02
C ARG A 175 -64.68 -32.63 33.54
N LYS A 176 -65.05 -31.45 34.09
CA LYS A 176 -64.39 -30.17 33.75
C LYS A 176 -63.00 -30.07 34.38
N VAL A 177 -62.86 -30.50 35.63
CA VAL A 177 -61.56 -30.52 36.34
C VAL A 177 -60.59 -31.48 35.65
N GLY A 178 -61.04 -32.68 35.26
CA GLY A 178 -60.22 -33.64 34.51
C GLY A 178 -59.73 -33.12 33.17
N VAL A 179 -60.58 -32.42 32.40
CA VAL A 179 -60.15 -31.75 31.16
C VAL A 179 -59.12 -30.67 31.44
N LEU A 180 -59.32 -29.82 32.46
CA LEU A 180 -58.38 -28.75 32.80
C LEU A 180 -57.01 -29.30 33.27
N LEU A 181 -57.01 -30.40 34.03
CA LEU A 181 -55.81 -31.12 34.47
C LEU A 181 -54.97 -31.69 33.31
N VAL A 182 -55.56 -31.94 32.15
CA VAL A 182 -54.84 -32.42 30.95
C VAL A 182 -54.46 -31.25 30.03
N LEU A 183 -55.36 -30.29 29.83
CA LEU A 183 -55.19 -29.23 28.84
C LEU A 183 -54.13 -28.19 29.27
N VAL A 184 -54.06 -27.86 30.57
CA VAL A 184 -53.05 -26.92 31.11
C VAL A 184 -51.61 -27.42 30.94
N PRO A 185 -51.22 -28.65 31.36
CA PRO A 185 -49.85 -29.13 31.14
C PRO A 185 -49.53 -29.33 29.65
N VAL A 186 -50.50 -29.68 28.79
CA VAL A 186 -50.26 -29.73 27.34
C VAL A 186 -49.93 -28.35 26.77
N ILE A 187 -50.64 -27.29 27.17
CA ILE A 187 -50.28 -25.91 26.81
C ILE A 187 -48.88 -25.54 27.36
N GLY A 188 -48.56 -25.95 28.60
CA GLY A 188 -47.25 -25.71 29.20
C GLY A 188 -46.09 -26.34 28.42
N VAL A 189 -46.24 -27.60 27.99
CA VAL A 189 -45.23 -28.30 27.17
C VAL A 189 -45.08 -27.66 25.79
N LEU A 190 -46.19 -27.28 25.14
CA LEU A 190 -46.16 -26.59 23.84
C LEU A 190 -45.50 -25.20 23.95
N PHE A 191 -45.78 -24.44 25.01
CA PHE A 191 -45.14 -23.15 25.26
C PHE A 191 -43.64 -23.32 25.54
N TYR A 192 -43.24 -24.31 26.34
CA TYR A 192 -41.83 -24.63 26.58
C TYR A 192 -41.09 -25.02 25.28
N ALA A 193 -41.70 -25.87 24.45
CA ALA A 193 -41.16 -26.25 23.15
C ALA A 193 -41.00 -25.05 22.20
N PHE A 194 -42.00 -24.16 22.15
CA PHE A 194 -41.94 -22.91 21.37
C PHE A 194 -40.85 -21.96 21.88
N ALA A 195 -40.82 -21.68 23.19
CA ALA A 195 -39.84 -20.79 23.80
C ALA A 195 -38.41 -21.29 23.58
N LYS A 196 -38.16 -22.60 23.78
CA LYS A 196 -36.87 -23.23 23.48
C LYS A 196 -36.48 -23.11 22.00
N ARG A 197 -37.44 -23.29 21.07
CA ARG A 197 -37.19 -23.15 19.63
C ARG A 197 -36.89 -21.70 19.22
N GLN A 198 -37.51 -20.71 19.86
CA GLN A 198 -37.17 -19.30 19.63
C GLN A 198 -35.81 -18.92 20.24
N TRP A 199 -35.48 -19.43 21.43
CA TRP A 199 -34.17 -19.24 22.05
C TRP A 199 -33.04 -19.78 21.18
N LEU A 200 -33.20 -20.99 20.62
CA LEU A 200 -32.24 -21.56 19.66
C LEU A 200 -32.06 -20.69 18.40
N LYS A 201 -33.13 -20.06 17.89
CA LYS A 201 -33.04 -19.14 16.75
C LYS A 201 -32.32 -17.84 17.10
N TYR A 202 -32.64 -17.25 18.25
CA TYR A 202 -31.97 -16.05 18.77
C TYR A 202 -30.47 -16.31 18.96
N LEU A 203 -30.12 -17.42 19.60
CA LEU A 203 -28.73 -17.82 19.87
C LEU A 203 -27.93 -18.05 18.57
N ARG A 204 -28.54 -18.61 17.52
CA ARG A 204 -27.90 -18.76 16.20
C ARG A 204 -27.62 -17.43 15.52
N HIS A 205 -28.56 -16.49 15.58
CA HIS A 205 -28.32 -15.13 15.08
C HIS A 205 -27.20 -14.43 15.87
N GLN A 206 -27.22 -14.57 17.20
CA GLN A 206 -26.20 -14.07 18.13
C GLN A 206 -24.80 -14.68 17.87
N ALA A 207 -24.72 -15.90 17.34
CA ALA A 207 -23.46 -16.54 16.93
C ALA A 207 -22.88 -15.94 15.65
N VAL A 208 -23.70 -15.69 14.62
CA VAL A 208 -23.25 -15.03 13.37
C VAL A 208 -22.80 -13.58 13.65
N ASP A 209 -23.56 -12.84 14.47
CA ASP A 209 -23.26 -11.50 14.98
C ASP A 209 -21.92 -11.44 15.74
N ALA A 210 -21.72 -12.36 16.69
CA ALA A 210 -20.47 -12.48 17.44
C ALA A 210 -19.28 -12.86 16.56
N ALA A 211 -19.46 -13.77 15.58
CA ALA A 211 -18.40 -14.16 14.65
C ALA A 211 -17.98 -13.00 13.74
N ALA A 212 -18.94 -12.27 13.15
CA ALA A 212 -18.65 -11.11 12.30
C ALA A 212 -17.88 -10.01 13.06
N THR A 213 -18.28 -9.74 14.31
CA THR A 213 -17.61 -8.76 15.18
C THR A 213 -16.19 -9.23 15.57
N PHE A 214 -16.01 -10.52 15.86
CA PHE A 214 -14.70 -11.10 16.17
C PHE A 214 -13.75 -11.03 14.96
N ILE A 215 -14.25 -11.34 13.76
CA ILE A 215 -13.50 -11.32 12.51
C ILE A 215 -13.04 -9.90 12.16
N GLY A 216 -13.93 -8.89 12.19
CA GLY A 216 -13.57 -7.51 11.88
C GLY A 216 -12.50 -6.98 12.84
N ASN A 217 -12.65 -7.26 14.15
CA ASN A 217 -11.63 -6.88 15.14
C ASN A 217 -10.29 -7.63 14.93
N ALA A 218 -10.32 -8.89 14.47
CA ALA A 218 -9.11 -9.66 14.17
C ALA A 218 -8.38 -9.18 12.91
N GLN A 219 -9.09 -8.79 11.85
CA GLN A 219 -8.50 -8.17 10.65
C GLN A 219 -7.87 -6.81 10.99
N GLY A 220 -8.58 -5.96 11.75
CA GLY A 220 -8.02 -4.69 12.25
C GLY A 220 -6.82 -4.87 13.19
N PHE A 221 -6.79 -5.95 13.98
CA PHE A 221 -5.63 -6.30 14.80
C PHE A 221 -4.40 -6.67 13.95
N ASP A 222 -4.55 -7.50 12.91
CA ASP A 222 -3.42 -7.90 12.06
C ASP A 222 -2.82 -6.70 11.33
N SER A 223 -3.67 -5.80 10.84
CA SER A 223 -3.28 -4.50 10.29
C SER A 223 -2.43 -3.68 11.28
N ALA A 224 -2.94 -3.45 12.49
CA ALA A 224 -2.22 -2.69 13.52
C ALA A 224 -0.94 -3.40 14.01
N ALA A 225 -0.93 -4.73 14.04
CA ALA A 225 0.22 -5.55 14.42
C ALA A 225 1.33 -5.51 13.36
N SER A 226 0.95 -5.64 12.08
CA SER A 226 1.84 -5.45 10.93
C SER A 226 2.50 -4.08 10.96
N ALA A 227 1.70 -3.01 10.95
CA ALA A 227 2.19 -1.63 10.96
C ALA A 227 3.10 -1.35 12.16
N SER A 228 2.77 -1.91 13.33
CA SER A 228 3.63 -1.82 14.52
C SER A 228 4.99 -2.49 14.32
N VAL A 229 5.03 -3.71 13.79
CA VAL A 229 6.27 -4.48 13.54
C VAL A 229 7.11 -3.81 12.44
N VAL A 230 6.49 -3.23 11.41
CA VAL A 230 7.16 -2.47 10.35
C VAL A 230 7.80 -1.19 10.91
N PHE A 231 7.06 -0.32 11.59
CA PHE A 231 7.59 0.89 12.21
C PHE A 231 8.73 0.60 13.21
N ILE A 232 8.62 -0.51 13.95
CA ILE A 232 9.67 -1.00 14.86
C ILE A 232 10.94 -1.42 14.10
N GLN A 233 10.81 -2.01 12.90
CA GLN A 233 11.93 -2.34 12.02
C GLN A 233 12.57 -1.09 11.41
N GLU A 234 11.79 -0.12 10.92
CA GLU A 234 12.30 1.11 10.31
C GLU A 234 13.22 1.88 11.26
N VAL A 235 12.73 2.15 12.47
CA VAL A 235 13.52 2.86 13.50
C VAL A 235 14.75 2.04 13.91
N GLU A 236 14.71 0.70 13.85
CA GLU A 236 15.87 -0.17 14.12
C GLU A 236 16.90 -0.17 12.96
N LEU A 237 16.47 0.00 11.71
CA LEU A 237 17.36 0.16 10.54
C LEU A 237 18.02 1.54 10.52
N VAL A 238 17.22 2.61 10.69
CA VAL A 238 17.68 4.01 10.70
C VAL A 238 18.69 4.24 11.83
N SER A 239 18.39 3.80 13.06
CA SER A 239 19.28 3.97 14.22
C SER A 239 20.57 3.11 14.17
N ARG A 240 20.58 2.04 13.36
CA ARG A 240 21.80 1.28 13.01
C ARG A 240 22.60 1.91 11.86
N GLY A 241 22.06 2.91 11.17
CA GLY A 241 22.73 3.60 10.06
C GLY A 241 22.57 2.92 8.69
N TYR A 242 21.67 1.94 8.56
CA TYR A 242 21.28 1.44 7.25
C TYR A 242 20.49 2.54 6.54
N ARG A 243 21.06 3.11 5.47
CA ARG A 243 20.30 4.01 4.60
C ARG A 243 19.28 3.19 3.84
N ILE A 244 18.00 3.46 4.10
CA ILE A 244 16.94 3.27 3.11
C ILE A 244 17.40 3.97 1.82
N SER A 245 17.10 3.38 0.65
CA SER A 245 17.67 3.78 -0.64
C SER A 245 17.27 5.20 -1.10
N THR A 246 16.32 5.84 -0.42
CA THR A 246 15.93 7.24 -0.59
C THR A 246 16.52 8.13 0.51
N PRO A 247 17.12 9.29 0.19
CA PRO A 247 17.56 10.23 1.21
C PRO A 247 16.35 10.96 1.81
N LEU A 248 15.99 10.63 3.05
CA LEU A 248 14.94 11.32 3.80
C LEU A 248 15.19 12.85 3.87
N PRO A 249 14.14 13.67 3.85
CA PRO A 249 14.25 15.13 3.90
C PRO A 249 14.96 15.58 5.20
N PRO A 250 15.59 16.77 5.20
CA PRO A 250 16.46 17.21 6.31
C PRO A 250 15.74 17.42 7.64
N ILE A 251 14.40 17.47 7.66
CA ILE A 251 13.58 17.64 8.87
C ILE A 251 13.59 16.35 9.72
N SER A 252 13.52 15.16 9.09
CA SER A 252 13.54 13.86 9.78
C SER A 252 14.84 13.57 10.56
N ARG A 253 15.88 14.39 10.37
CA ARG A 253 17.11 14.37 11.19
C ARG A 253 16.97 15.07 12.55
N LEU A 254 15.87 15.75 12.84
CA LEU A 254 15.51 16.24 14.18
C LEU A 254 14.59 15.27 14.94
N GLU A 255 13.80 14.47 14.23
CA GLU A 255 12.77 13.57 14.77
C GLU A 255 13.32 12.25 15.35
N ASP A 256 14.59 11.92 15.09
CA ASP A 256 15.26 10.67 15.51
C ASP A 256 15.06 10.36 17.02
N GLN A 257 14.91 11.39 17.87
CA GLN A 257 14.60 11.23 19.31
C GLN A 257 13.12 11.08 19.65
N THR A 258 12.17 11.65 18.90
CA THR A 258 10.73 11.44 19.14
C THR A 258 10.33 10.07 18.62
N GLN A 259 10.73 9.72 17.40
CA GLN A 259 10.51 8.40 16.79
C GLN A 259 11.11 7.27 17.63
N THR A 260 12.33 7.42 18.16
CA THR A 260 12.93 6.43 19.08
C THR A 260 12.11 6.24 20.37
N ARG A 261 11.59 7.32 20.98
CA ARG A 261 10.74 7.20 22.19
C ARG A 261 9.39 6.54 21.88
N ARG A 262 8.79 6.88 20.75
CA ARG A 262 7.54 6.31 20.25
C ARG A 262 7.69 4.82 19.94
N CYS A 263 8.78 4.42 19.29
CA CYS A 263 9.17 3.03 19.08
C CYS A 263 9.36 2.26 20.41
N LEU A 264 10.00 2.86 21.42
CA LEU A 264 10.18 2.22 22.73
C LEU A 264 8.86 2.07 23.52
N ARG A 265 7.90 2.99 23.36
CA ARG A 265 6.53 2.82 23.88
C ARG A 265 5.82 1.69 23.15
N LEU A 266 5.80 1.75 21.82
CA LEU A 266 5.12 0.78 20.96
C LEU A 266 5.64 -0.65 21.19
N ARG A 267 6.95 -0.87 21.26
CA ARG A 267 7.55 -2.19 21.58
C ARG A 267 7.00 -2.80 22.88
N ARG A 268 6.74 -1.99 23.91
CA ARG A 268 6.16 -2.47 25.18
C ARG A 268 4.69 -2.80 25.01
N THR A 269 3.90 -1.86 24.49
CA THR A 269 2.46 -2.04 24.27
C THR A 269 2.17 -3.25 23.37
N VAL A 270 2.92 -3.43 22.28
CA VAL A 270 2.78 -4.59 21.38
C VAL A 270 3.16 -5.90 22.07
N SER A 271 4.28 -5.94 22.81
CA SER A 271 4.70 -7.13 23.58
C SER A 271 3.66 -7.53 24.63
N GLU A 272 3.12 -6.55 25.37
CA GLU A 272 2.09 -6.75 26.38
C GLU A 272 0.75 -7.17 25.76
N SER A 273 0.32 -6.54 24.65
CA SER A 273 -0.90 -6.90 23.92
C SER A 273 -0.82 -8.31 23.32
N PHE A 274 0.30 -8.66 22.66
CA PHE A 274 0.49 -10.01 22.09
C PHE A 274 0.47 -11.09 23.18
N TYR A 275 1.15 -10.87 24.31
CA TYR A 275 1.15 -11.82 25.42
C TYR A 275 -0.23 -11.96 26.07
N LEU A 276 -0.92 -10.83 26.31
CA LEU A 276 -2.28 -10.83 26.89
C LEU A 276 -3.27 -11.57 25.98
N MET A 277 -3.22 -11.31 24.67
CA MET A 277 -4.08 -11.98 23.70
C MET A 277 -3.74 -13.46 23.57
N LEU A 278 -2.46 -13.84 23.43
CA LEU A 278 -2.07 -15.25 23.34
C LEU A 278 -2.60 -16.08 24.52
N GLY A 279 -2.53 -15.54 25.74
CA GLY A 279 -3.11 -16.18 26.93
C GLY A 279 -4.64 -16.36 26.86
N ARG A 280 -5.37 -15.35 26.38
CA ARG A 280 -6.84 -15.41 26.21
C ARG A 280 -7.27 -16.34 25.08
N TYR A 281 -6.52 -16.36 23.99
CA TYR A 281 -6.76 -17.25 22.86
C TYR A 281 -6.51 -18.72 23.25
N LEU A 282 -5.39 -19.02 23.93
CA LEU A 282 -5.12 -20.35 24.49
C LEU A 282 -6.18 -20.79 25.52
N GLN A 283 -6.73 -19.86 26.31
CA GLN A 283 -7.84 -20.13 27.23
C GLN A 283 -9.13 -20.48 26.48
N ALA A 284 -9.50 -19.70 25.46
CA ALA A 284 -10.69 -19.94 24.66
C ALA A 284 -10.60 -21.25 23.85
N GLN A 285 -9.41 -21.58 23.31
CA GLN A 285 -9.16 -22.86 22.65
C GLN A 285 -9.47 -24.05 23.58
N GLN A 286 -8.98 -24.02 24.83
CA GLN A 286 -9.23 -25.06 25.84
C GLN A 286 -10.73 -25.19 26.23
N ILE A 287 -11.51 -24.12 26.09
CA ILE A 287 -12.95 -24.11 26.36
C ILE A 287 -13.75 -24.60 25.15
N LEU A 288 -13.32 -24.24 23.93
CA LEU A 288 -14.03 -24.57 22.68
C LEU A 288 -13.76 -25.99 22.19
N GLN A 289 -12.51 -26.47 22.24
CA GLN A 289 -12.10 -27.79 21.75
C GLN A 289 -13.00 -28.95 22.25
N PRO A 290 -13.30 -29.11 23.57
CA PRO A 290 -14.16 -30.19 24.06
C PRO A 290 -15.66 -30.06 23.70
N LEU A 291 -16.07 -28.99 23.00
CA LEU A 291 -17.44 -28.79 22.51
C LEU A 291 -17.64 -29.22 21.04
N THR A 292 -16.53 -29.49 20.33
CA THR A 292 -16.46 -29.86 18.92
C THR A 292 -16.59 -31.38 18.70
N ASP A 293 -16.74 -31.78 17.45
CA ASP A 293 -16.56 -33.18 17.04
C ASP A 293 -15.11 -33.40 16.56
N GLU A 294 -14.38 -34.25 17.28
CA GLU A 294 -12.95 -34.57 17.09
C GLU A 294 -12.63 -34.96 15.63
N ALA A 295 -13.51 -35.73 14.98
CA ALA A 295 -13.33 -36.15 13.60
C ALA A 295 -13.49 -34.99 12.59
N ASN A 296 -14.33 -34.01 12.91
CA ASN A 296 -14.49 -32.80 12.09
C ASN A 296 -13.38 -31.77 12.40
N LEU A 297 -12.92 -31.68 13.66
CA LEU A 297 -11.82 -30.80 14.03
C LEU A 297 -10.51 -31.21 13.35
N ALA A 298 -10.15 -32.49 13.40
CA ALA A 298 -8.97 -33.03 12.72
C ALA A 298 -9.01 -32.75 11.20
N LYS A 299 -10.18 -32.88 10.57
CA LYS A 299 -10.38 -32.53 9.17
C LYS A 299 -10.17 -31.04 8.89
N TYR A 300 -10.57 -30.14 9.79
CA TYR A 300 -10.30 -28.71 9.59
C TYR A 300 -8.84 -28.32 9.87
N TYR A 301 -8.15 -29.01 10.78
CA TYR A 301 -6.70 -28.84 10.95
C TYR A 301 -5.92 -29.32 9.71
N ASP A 302 -6.35 -30.42 9.08
CA ASP A 302 -5.82 -30.94 7.80
C ASP A 302 -6.09 -29.98 6.62
N ILE A 303 -7.32 -29.49 6.45
CA ILE A 303 -7.72 -28.55 5.38
C ILE A 303 -7.00 -27.19 5.46
N TYR A 304 -6.58 -26.78 6.65
CA TYR A 304 -5.97 -25.47 6.88
C TYR A 304 -4.53 -25.53 7.39
N ASP A 305 -3.82 -26.66 7.31
CA ASP A 305 -2.42 -26.77 7.76
C ASP A 305 -2.19 -26.22 9.19
N VAL A 306 -2.97 -26.70 10.17
CA VAL A 306 -2.83 -26.33 11.59
C VAL A 306 -2.14 -27.46 12.34
N SER A 307 -0.85 -27.31 12.66
CA SER A 307 -0.12 -28.34 13.39
C SER A 307 -0.45 -28.32 14.89
N GLU A 308 -0.64 -29.50 15.50
CA GLU A 308 -0.82 -29.61 16.95
C GLU A 308 0.50 -29.34 17.71
N GLU A 309 1.66 -29.59 17.07
CA GLU A 309 2.98 -29.37 17.66
C GLU A 309 3.25 -27.88 17.92
N GLU A 310 2.93 -26.98 16.98
CA GLU A 310 3.07 -25.52 17.17
C GLU A 310 2.09 -25.00 18.24
N LEU A 311 0.91 -25.59 18.37
CA LEU A 311 -0.07 -25.22 19.41
C LEU A 311 0.43 -25.62 20.80
N VAL A 312 1.07 -26.78 20.94
CA VAL A 312 1.76 -27.19 22.17
C VAL A 312 2.97 -26.30 22.45
N GLU A 313 3.77 -25.95 21.44
CA GLU A 313 4.91 -25.04 21.57
C GLU A 313 4.49 -23.63 22.01
N ALA A 314 3.39 -23.11 21.46
CA ALA A 314 2.79 -21.84 21.84
C ALA A 314 2.27 -21.88 23.30
N GLN A 315 1.62 -22.97 23.72
CA GLN A 315 1.15 -23.14 25.10
C GLN A 315 2.31 -23.26 26.09
N GLY A 316 3.39 -23.97 25.74
CA GLY A 316 4.62 -24.05 26.54
C GLY A 316 5.30 -22.69 26.67
N SER A 317 5.54 -22.04 25.54
CA SER A 317 6.20 -20.72 25.47
C SER A 317 5.43 -19.60 26.17
N TYR A 318 4.11 -19.72 26.30
CA TYR A 318 3.29 -18.79 27.09
C TYR A 318 3.54 -18.93 28.60
N ARG A 319 3.94 -20.13 29.09
CA ARG A 319 4.27 -20.36 30.50
C ARG A 319 5.65 -19.82 30.86
N ASP A 320 6.64 -19.99 29.97
CA ASP A 320 8.04 -19.64 30.21
C ASP A 320 8.37 -18.16 29.89
N ARG A 321 7.63 -17.23 30.50
CA ARG A 321 7.82 -15.78 30.30
C ARG A 321 9.05 -15.23 31.03
N ALA A 322 10.26 -15.57 30.57
CA ALA A 322 11.51 -15.24 31.25
C ALA A 322 12.72 -14.97 30.31
N THR A 323 12.63 -14.00 29.39
CA THR A 323 13.78 -13.55 28.58
C THR A 323 13.89 -12.03 28.50
N GLU A 324 15.14 -11.52 28.48
CA GLU A 324 15.43 -10.09 28.32
C GLU A 324 15.05 -9.58 26.91
N ASP A 325 15.03 -10.47 25.92
CA ASP A 325 14.71 -10.21 24.51
C ASP A 325 13.21 -10.04 24.18
N GLN A 326 12.29 -10.01 25.17
CA GLN A 326 10.83 -9.93 24.93
C GLN A 326 10.35 -8.66 24.18
N TYR A 327 11.23 -7.67 23.96
CA TYR A 327 11.00 -6.44 23.18
C TYR A 327 11.82 -6.37 21.88
N SER A 328 12.50 -7.45 21.51
CA SER A 328 13.24 -7.58 20.24
C SER A 328 12.28 -7.77 19.07
N LEU A 329 12.66 -7.28 17.88
CA LEU A 329 11.86 -7.47 16.65
C LEU A 329 11.62 -8.96 16.34
N ARG A 330 12.58 -9.83 16.68
CA ARG A 330 12.45 -11.29 16.55
C ARG A 330 11.39 -11.85 17.49
N ALA A 331 11.43 -11.53 18.78
CA ALA A 331 10.45 -12.02 19.75
C ALA A 331 9.03 -11.55 19.44
N LEU A 332 8.86 -10.29 19.01
CA LEU A 332 7.56 -9.75 18.58
C LEU A 332 7.00 -10.51 17.38
N ARG A 333 7.82 -10.81 16.36
CA ARG A 333 7.41 -11.63 15.21
C ARG A 333 7.03 -13.06 15.59
N THR A 334 7.82 -13.71 16.45
CA THR A 334 7.51 -15.08 16.94
C THR A 334 6.21 -15.11 17.76
N LEU A 335 5.95 -14.08 18.58
CA LEU A 335 4.69 -13.95 19.32
C LEU A 335 3.49 -13.72 18.39
N PHE A 336 3.64 -12.88 17.36
CA PHE A 336 2.58 -12.61 16.38
C PHE A 336 2.21 -13.88 15.58
N GLY A 337 3.21 -14.61 15.07
CA GLY A 337 2.98 -15.88 14.36
C GLY A 337 2.25 -16.92 15.23
N ARG A 338 2.68 -17.11 16.48
CA ARG A 338 1.99 -18.02 17.42
C ARG A 338 0.56 -17.57 17.75
N LEU A 339 0.31 -16.27 17.87
CA LEU A 339 -1.04 -15.72 18.09
C LEU A 339 -1.93 -16.00 16.86
N TYR A 340 -1.42 -15.82 15.65
CA TYR A 340 -2.09 -16.21 14.41
C TYR A 340 -2.40 -17.73 14.39
N THR A 341 -1.44 -18.62 14.68
CA THR A 341 -1.66 -20.08 14.69
C THR A 341 -2.72 -20.50 15.71
N VAL A 342 -2.68 -19.96 16.94
CA VAL A 342 -3.72 -20.24 17.94
C VAL A 342 -5.08 -19.69 17.50
N ARG A 343 -5.16 -18.50 16.90
CA ARG A 343 -6.41 -17.98 16.31
C ARG A 343 -6.96 -18.88 15.21
N LYS A 344 -6.09 -19.36 14.32
CA LYS A 344 -6.43 -20.27 13.22
C LYS A 344 -7.04 -21.57 13.77
N SER A 345 -6.48 -22.12 14.85
CA SER A 345 -7.06 -23.26 15.58
C SER A 345 -8.43 -22.96 16.20
N ILE A 346 -8.66 -21.75 16.73
CA ILE A 346 -9.97 -21.33 17.27
C ILE A 346 -11.02 -21.26 16.17
N PHE A 347 -10.69 -20.71 14.99
CA PHE A 347 -11.61 -20.72 13.85
C PHE A 347 -11.93 -22.14 13.37
N CYS A 348 -10.94 -23.05 13.36
CA CYS A 348 -11.18 -24.48 13.08
C CYS A 348 -12.10 -25.13 14.14
N CYS A 349 -11.92 -24.82 15.43
CA CYS A 349 -12.84 -25.24 16.49
C CYS A 349 -14.26 -24.71 16.27
N LEU A 350 -14.42 -23.45 15.88
CA LEU A 350 -15.73 -22.85 15.59
C LEU A 350 -16.41 -23.51 14.37
N LEU A 351 -15.64 -23.84 13.32
CA LEU A 351 -16.14 -24.60 12.16
C LEU A 351 -16.51 -26.05 12.49
N ALA A 352 -15.89 -26.66 13.51
CA ALA A 352 -16.17 -28.01 13.99
C ALA A 352 -17.35 -28.11 15.00
N LEU A 353 -18.10 -27.02 15.24
CA LEU A 353 -19.26 -27.02 16.16
C LEU A 353 -20.53 -27.58 15.50
N GLY A 354 -21.01 -28.73 15.99
CA GLY A 354 -22.28 -29.32 15.56
C GLY A 354 -23.53 -28.53 15.98
N ALA A 355 -24.59 -28.60 15.16
CA ALA A 355 -25.91 -28.05 15.44
C ALA A 355 -27.00 -29.14 15.30
N ASP A 356 -27.29 -29.85 16.40
CA ASP A 356 -28.19 -31.00 16.43
C ASP A 356 -29.68 -30.61 16.59
N GLY A 357 -29.95 -29.33 16.82
CA GLY A 357 -31.26 -28.80 17.24
C GLY A 357 -31.66 -29.27 18.65
N GLY A 358 -30.68 -29.69 19.47
CA GLY A 358 -30.87 -30.41 20.72
C GLY A 358 -31.16 -29.53 21.95
N GLY A 359 -30.92 -30.11 23.13
CA GLY A 359 -30.71 -29.33 24.37
C GLY A 359 -29.24 -28.93 24.54
N SER A 360 -28.33 -29.81 24.11
CA SER A 360 -26.88 -29.63 24.03
C SER A 360 -26.49 -28.41 23.20
N ASP A 361 -27.13 -28.17 22.04
CA ASP A 361 -26.94 -26.98 21.20
C ASP A 361 -26.94 -25.68 22.01
N ILE A 362 -27.84 -25.55 23.00
CA ILE A 362 -27.99 -24.30 23.75
C ILE A 362 -26.73 -24.04 24.56
N ALA A 363 -26.23 -25.02 25.31
CA ALA A 363 -24.99 -24.88 26.06
C ALA A 363 -23.78 -24.67 25.12
N ARG A 364 -23.64 -25.53 24.10
CA ARG A 364 -22.56 -25.47 23.10
C ARG A 364 -22.45 -24.07 22.47
N TRP A 365 -23.56 -23.55 21.94
CA TRP A 365 -23.56 -22.28 21.21
C TRP A 365 -23.61 -21.06 22.13
N THR A 366 -24.13 -21.15 23.36
CA THR A 366 -23.97 -20.09 24.36
C THR A 366 -22.50 -19.90 24.74
N THR A 367 -21.78 -20.98 25.08
CA THR A 367 -20.35 -20.90 25.37
C THR A 367 -19.54 -20.42 24.16
N ALA A 368 -19.87 -20.87 22.94
CA ALA A 368 -19.20 -20.37 21.73
C ALA A 368 -19.41 -18.86 21.51
N VAL A 369 -20.64 -18.36 21.69
CA VAL A 369 -20.98 -16.92 21.62
C VAL A 369 -20.24 -16.11 22.69
N GLU A 370 -20.17 -16.61 23.92
CA GLU A 370 -19.46 -15.96 25.02
C GLU A 370 -17.96 -15.86 24.73
N GLN A 371 -17.32 -16.94 24.26
CA GLN A 371 -15.91 -16.92 23.90
C GLN A 371 -15.61 -16.02 22.69
N MET A 372 -16.42 -16.06 21.62
CA MET A 372 -16.24 -15.14 20.48
C MET A 372 -16.35 -13.66 20.91
N ARG A 373 -17.24 -13.33 21.86
CA ARG A 373 -17.41 -11.96 22.36
C ARG A 373 -16.29 -11.52 23.30
N GLU A 374 -15.79 -12.39 24.18
CA GLU A 374 -14.64 -12.08 25.03
C GLU A 374 -13.38 -11.86 24.16
N LEU A 375 -13.13 -12.73 23.18
CA LEU A 375 -12.05 -12.57 22.22
C LEU A 375 -12.20 -11.29 21.39
N ALA A 376 -13.38 -10.98 20.87
CA ALA A 376 -13.63 -9.76 20.11
C ALA A 376 -13.33 -8.48 20.93
N SER A 377 -13.75 -8.42 22.19
CA SER A 377 -13.50 -7.29 23.09
C SER A 377 -12.01 -7.11 23.36
N VAL A 378 -11.32 -8.19 23.80
CA VAL A 378 -9.88 -8.16 24.10
C VAL A 378 -9.07 -7.82 22.86
N THR A 379 -9.48 -8.28 21.67
CA THR A 379 -8.81 -7.95 20.41
C THR A 379 -8.95 -6.46 20.09
N GLY A 380 -10.18 -5.94 20.03
CA GLY A 380 -10.46 -4.54 19.69
C GLY A 380 -9.80 -3.54 20.66
N GLU A 381 -9.80 -3.83 21.96
CA GLU A 381 -9.08 -3.03 22.96
C GLU A 381 -7.57 -2.92 22.68
N ASN A 382 -6.94 -4.01 22.25
CA ASN A 382 -5.50 -4.04 22.03
C ASN A 382 -5.12 -3.46 20.66
N THR A 383 -5.95 -3.67 19.63
CA THR A 383 -5.89 -2.92 18.37
C THR A 383 -5.89 -1.42 18.65
N HIS A 384 -6.88 -0.91 19.41
CA HIS A 384 -6.96 0.52 19.72
C HIS A 384 -5.72 1.04 20.49
N LYS A 385 -5.13 0.26 21.41
CA LYS A 385 -3.89 0.65 22.12
C LYS A 385 -2.70 0.79 21.16
N MET A 386 -2.61 -0.07 20.15
CA MET A 386 -1.54 -0.05 19.14
C MET A 386 -1.76 1.06 18.10
N THR A 387 -2.96 1.14 17.51
CA THR A 387 -3.36 2.21 16.59
C THR A 387 -3.26 3.59 17.23
N SER A 388 -3.59 3.75 18.52
CA SER A 388 -3.44 5.03 19.23
C SER A 388 -1.98 5.49 19.37
N ILE A 389 -0.98 4.60 19.26
CA ILE A 389 0.45 4.97 19.26
C ILE A 389 0.96 5.12 17.81
N LEU A 390 0.38 4.39 16.84
CA LEU A 390 0.65 4.55 15.41
C LEU A 390 0.03 5.82 14.79
N ASN A 391 -1.03 6.35 15.39
CA ASN A 391 -1.71 7.59 14.97
C ASN A 391 -1.40 8.78 15.91
N GLU A 392 -0.40 8.64 16.79
CA GLU A 392 0.14 9.70 17.64
C GLU A 392 0.96 10.70 16.81
N GLU A 393 0.28 11.59 16.07
CA GLU A 393 0.92 12.74 15.40
C GLU A 393 1.60 13.68 16.41
N ASP A 394 2.65 14.39 15.99
CA ASP A 394 3.44 15.31 16.83
C ASP A 394 2.69 16.64 17.15
N ALA A 395 1.36 16.59 17.31
CA ALA A 395 0.49 17.72 17.67
C ALA A 395 0.83 18.28 19.07
N ASP A 396 1.25 17.42 20.01
CA ASP A 396 1.74 17.81 21.34
C ASP A 396 3.25 18.14 21.34
N ALA A 397 3.71 18.78 20.27
CA ALA A 397 4.91 19.61 20.27
C ALA A 397 4.71 20.87 21.14
N ILE A 398 4.47 20.68 22.44
CA ILE A 398 4.28 21.73 23.45
C ILE A 398 5.38 22.78 23.22
N PRO A 399 5.04 24.02 22.81
CA PRO A 399 6.05 25.05 22.56
C PRO A 399 6.79 25.24 23.89
N PRO A 400 8.14 25.13 23.91
CA PRO A 400 8.89 25.03 25.14
C PRO A 400 8.60 26.28 25.99
N SER A 401 7.82 26.08 27.05
CA SER A 401 7.34 27.16 27.91
C SER A 401 8.55 28.00 28.34
N PRO A 402 8.48 29.34 28.26
CA PRO A 402 9.67 30.20 28.18
C PRO A 402 10.47 30.20 29.48
N LEU A 403 11.27 29.15 29.64
CA LEU A 403 12.17 28.91 30.75
C LEU A 403 13.27 29.98 30.70
N PRO A 404 13.61 30.58 31.86
CA PRO A 404 14.45 31.77 31.91
C PRO A 404 15.79 31.53 31.23
N THR A 405 16.20 32.52 30.46
CA THR A 405 17.29 32.55 29.48
C THR A 405 18.42 31.57 29.84
N ALA A 406 18.54 30.48 29.09
CA ALA A 406 19.55 29.46 29.35
C ALA A 406 20.94 30.11 29.36
N SER A 407 21.70 29.89 30.44
CA SER A 407 23.04 30.47 30.55
C SER A 407 23.94 29.89 29.46
N LEU A 408 24.79 30.74 28.87
CA LEU A 408 25.61 30.45 27.68
C LEU A 408 26.38 29.11 27.77
N ASN A 409 26.82 28.74 28.98
CA ASN A 409 27.52 27.49 29.26
C ASN A 409 26.65 26.24 28.99
N LYS A 410 25.33 26.31 29.24
CA LYS A 410 24.40 25.18 29.06
C LYS A 410 24.18 24.85 27.58
N ASP A 411 24.19 25.86 26.72
CA ASP A 411 24.09 25.67 25.27
C ASP A 411 25.43 25.28 24.62
N ASN A 412 26.57 25.76 25.16
CA ASN A 412 27.88 25.21 24.81
C ASN A 412 27.98 23.71 25.13
N LEU A 413 27.50 23.27 26.30
CA LEU A 413 27.45 21.85 26.67
C LEU A 413 26.52 21.04 25.75
N ARG A 414 25.34 21.57 25.39
CA ARG A 414 24.44 20.95 24.40
C ARG A 414 25.10 20.81 23.02
N ALA A 415 25.85 21.82 22.58
CA ALA A 415 26.59 21.79 21.32
C ALA A 415 27.74 20.76 21.33
N GLN A 416 28.46 20.63 22.45
CA GLN A 416 29.47 19.58 22.65
C GLN A 416 28.84 18.18 22.62
N TYR A 417 27.72 17.97 23.31
CA TYR A 417 26.98 16.69 23.32
C TYR A 417 26.52 16.27 21.92
N ARG A 418 26.01 17.21 21.11
CA ARG A 418 25.65 16.97 19.70
C ARG A 418 26.84 16.48 18.86
N ARG A 419 28.05 17.04 19.05
CA ARG A 419 29.27 16.59 18.35
C ARG A 419 29.71 15.19 18.76
N ILE A 420 29.59 14.84 20.05
CA ILE A 420 29.89 13.50 20.55
C ILE A 420 28.93 12.45 19.94
N ASN A 421 27.66 12.81 19.76
CA ASN A 421 26.70 11.94 19.07
C ASN A 421 27.01 11.76 17.58
N SER A 422 27.44 12.81 16.88
CA SER A 422 27.91 12.72 15.48
C SER A 422 29.05 11.70 15.34
N LEU A 423 30.06 11.82 16.21
CA LEU A 423 31.19 10.88 16.26
C LEU A 423 30.73 9.43 16.54
N SER A 424 29.78 9.24 17.47
CA SER A 424 29.20 7.93 17.79
C SER A 424 28.41 7.32 16.62
N GLN A 425 27.76 8.15 15.79
CA GLN A 425 27.01 7.72 14.61
C GLN A 425 27.97 7.36 13.46
N GLY A 426 29.00 8.16 13.22
CA GLY A 426 30.03 7.86 12.23
C GLY A 426 30.82 6.58 12.54
N ILE A 427 31.15 6.33 13.82
CA ILE A 427 31.81 5.09 14.25
C ILE A 427 30.92 3.86 13.98
N ARG A 428 29.60 3.98 14.19
CA ARG A 428 28.63 2.91 13.86
C ARG A 428 28.54 2.67 12.34
N ALA A 429 28.51 3.72 11.53
CA ALA A 429 28.51 3.61 10.07
C ALA A 429 29.80 2.95 9.53
N LEU A 430 30.96 3.32 10.09
CA LEU A 430 32.24 2.69 9.79
C LEU A 430 32.26 1.20 10.13
N HIS A 431 31.74 0.84 11.32
CA HIS A 431 31.63 -0.55 11.76
C HIS A 431 30.72 -1.38 10.83
N ALA A 432 29.59 -0.81 10.38
CA ALA A 432 28.70 -1.47 9.43
C ALA A 432 29.37 -1.71 8.07
N LYS A 433 30.06 -0.70 7.49
CA LYS A 433 30.84 -0.88 6.26
C LYS A 433 31.91 -1.97 6.40
N MET A 434 32.63 -1.99 7.53
CA MET A 434 33.68 -2.97 7.77
C MET A 434 33.14 -4.40 7.96
N HIS A 435 31.92 -4.56 8.51
CA HIS A 435 31.24 -5.85 8.54
C HIS A 435 30.87 -6.35 7.15
N ILE A 436 30.24 -5.49 6.33
CA ILE A 436 29.81 -5.82 4.96
C ILE A 436 31.01 -6.22 4.09
N LEU A 437 32.12 -5.46 4.16
CA LEU A 437 33.34 -5.80 3.42
C LEU A 437 33.98 -7.11 3.91
N ARG A 438 33.96 -7.40 5.21
CA ARG A 438 34.40 -8.69 5.76
C ARG A 438 33.54 -9.83 5.21
N GLU A 439 32.22 -9.69 5.26
CA GLU A 439 31.25 -10.69 4.82
C GLU A 439 31.38 -11.00 3.33
N ALA A 440 31.48 -9.96 2.48
CA ALA A 440 31.75 -10.06 1.06
C ALA A 440 33.13 -10.69 0.74
N SER A 441 34.13 -10.51 1.61
CA SER A 441 35.44 -11.17 1.46
C SER A 441 35.41 -12.66 1.81
N SER A 442 34.66 -13.06 2.84
CA SER A 442 34.45 -14.48 3.16
C SER A 442 33.67 -15.20 2.05
N ALA A 443 32.60 -14.59 1.53
CA ALA A 443 31.75 -15.19 0.50
C ALA A 443 32.44 -15.36 -0.88
N ASN A 444 33.61 -14.75 -1.09
CA ASN A 444 34.43 -14.93 -2.29
C ASN A 444 35.67 -15.81 -2.06
N LEU A 445 36.03 -16.12 -0.81
CA LEU A 445 37.12 -17.04 -0.49
C LEU A 445 36.83 -18.49 -0.93
N GLU A 446 35.55 -18.81 -1.16
CA GLU A 446 35.07 -20.12 -1.60
C GLU A 446 34.98 -20.27 -3.13
N ARG A 447 35.29 -19.22 -3.92
CA ARG A 447 35.30 -19.26 -5.39
C ARG A 447 36.72 -19.10 -5.96
N PRO A 448 37.13 -19.92 -6.94
CA PRO A 448 38.44 -19.77 -7.57
C PRO A 448 38.48 -18.59 -8.55
N ALA A 449 39.27 -17.56 -8.21
CA ALA A 449 39.81 -16.51 -9.08
C ALA A 449 38.83 -15.71 -9.96
N SER A 450 38.41 -14.52 -9.47
CA SER A 450 37.84 -13.45 -10.30
C SER A 450 38.54 -12.11 -10.06
N SER A 451 39.04 -11.49 -11.13
CA SER A 451 39.75 -10.20 -11.07
C SER A 451 38.84 -9.00 -10.77
N GLU A 452 37.52 -9.16 -10.94
CA GLU A 452 36.52 -8.14 -10.57
C GLU A 452 36.43 -7.91 -9.05
N PHE A 453 36.77 -8.92 -8.23
CA PHE A 453 36.76 -8.76 -6.78
C PHE A 453 37.85 -7.77 -6.32
N GLU A 454 39.06 -7.86 -6.85
CA GLU A 454 40.13 -6.90 -6.53
C GLU A 454 39.77 -5.48 -6.99
N ALA A 455 39.14 -5.35 -8.17
CA ALA A 455 38.69 -4.07 -8.71
C ALA A 455 37.60 -3.38 -7.86
N THR A 456 36.79 -4.15 -7.12
CA THR A 456 35.75 -3.62 -6.22
C THR A 456 36.23 -3.44 -4.78
N LEU A 457 37.27 -4.17 -4.34
CA LEU A 457 37.83 -4.08 -2.99
C LEU A 457 38.53 -2.73 -2.74
N VAL A 458 39.35 -2.26 -3.69
CA VAL A 458 40.12 -1.01 -3.58
C VAL A 458 39.24 0.22 -3.27
N PRO A 459 38.19 0.55 -4.05
CA PRO A 459 37.35 1.72 -3.76
C PRO A 459 36.57 1.61 -2.44
N GLN A 460 36.28 0.39 -1.94
CA GLN A 460 35.69 0.24 -0.61
C GLN A 460 36.69 0.51 0.51
N TYR A 461 37.95 0.07 0.38
CA TYR A 461 39.02 0.46 1.30
C TYR A 461 39.30 1.97 1.28
N GLU A 462 39.24 2.62 0.11
CA GLU A 462 39.35 4.08 0.02
C GLU A 462 38.16 4.80 0.69
N SER A 463 36.93 4.27 0.56
CA SER A 463 35.75 4.81 1.26
C SER A 463 35.88 4.68 2.78
N ILE A 464 36.34 3.52 3.28
CA ILE A 464 36.64 3.29 4.70
C ILE A 464 37.73 4.26 5.18
N GLY A 465 38.78 4.47 4.38
CA GLY A 465 39.84 5.44 4.65
C GLY A 465 39.37 6.91 4.64
N ALA A 466 38.35 7.25 3.86
CA ALA A 466 37.71 8.57 3.85
C ALA A 466 36.86 8.79 5.11
N ASP A 467 36.04 7.81 5.50
CA ASP A 467 35.24 7.86 6.73
C ASP A 467 36.12 8.01 7.98
N ILE A 468 37.24 7.29 8.07
CA ILE A 468 38.20 7.39 9.18
C ILE A 468 38.82 8.79 9.25
N LYS A 469 39.16 9.41 8.12
CA LYS A 469 39.67 10.78 8.06
C LYS A 469 38.61 11.80 8.49
N ALA A 470 37.36 11.62 8.07
CA ALA A 470 36.24 12.48 8.48
C ALA A 470 35.96 12.37 9.99
N LEU A 471 35.96 11.16 10.55
CA LEU A 471 35.83 10.91 11.99
C LEU A 471 36.96 11.55 12.80
N LEU A 472 38.21 11.43 12.34
CA LEU A 472 39.35 12.08 12.97
C LEU A 472 39.20 13.61 12.94
N GLN A 473 38.78 14.18 11.80
CA GLN A 473 38.54 15.60 11.65
C GLN A 473 37.38 16.11 12.55
N GLU A 474 36.29 15.36 12.68
CA GLU A 474 35.20 15.68 13.63
C GLU A 474 35.69 15.61 15.09
N TRP A 475 36.51 14.63 15.44
CA TRP A 475 37.11 14.52 16.78
C TRP A 475 38.07 15.68 17.08
N GLU A 476 38.94 16.07 16.14
CA GLU A 476 39.83 17.23 16.29
C GLU A 476 39.05 18.55 16.38
N ALA A 477 37.99 18.71 15.58
CA ALA A 477 37.08 19.85 15.65
C ALA A 477 36.24 19.88 16.96
N GLY A 478 35.94 18.72 17.54
CA GLY A 478 35.37 18.60 18.88
C GLY A 478 36.36 19.00 19.97
N LYS A 479 37.54 18.39 19.98
CA LYS A 479 38.63 18.60 20.94
C LYS A 479 39.09 20.06 21.00
N SER A 480 39.31 20.68 19.84
CA SER A 480 39.68 22.10 19.75
C SER A 480 38.57 23.04 20.23
N ALA A 481 37.30 22.73 19.97
CA ALA A 481 36.17 23.49 20.51
C ALA A 481 36.01 23.35 22.03
N VAL A 482 36.37 22.21 22.62
CA VAL A 482 36.41 22.04 24.09
C VAL A 482 37.55 22.86 24.70
N ALA A 483 38.76 22.82 24.13
CA ALA A 483 39.89 23.63 24.59
C ALA A 483 39.57 25.15 24.56
N ASN A 484 39.03 25.63 23.43
CA ASN A 484 38.62 27.03 23.26
C ASN A 484 37.44 27.46 24.18
N ALA A 485 36.69 26.51 24.73
CA ALA A 485 35.64 26.79 25.72
C ALA A 485 36.21 26.88 27.15
N LEU A 486 37.25 26.09 27.47
CA LEU A 486 37.92 26.09 28.77
C LEU A 486 38.71 27.40 29.00
N ASP A 487 39.41 27.88 27.97
CA ASP A 487 40.11 29.18 27.96
C ASP A 487 39.16 30.40 28.09
N ARG A 488 37.84 30.20 28.05
CA ARG A 488 36.82 31.27 28.04
C ARG A 488 36.13 31.53 29.38
N GLN A 489 36.60 30.94 30.49
CA GLN A 489 36.13 31.29 31.84
C GLN A 489 37.09 32.23 32.59
N PRO A 490 36.88 33.56 32.54
CA PRO A 490 37.35 34.45 33.60
C PRO A 490 36.46 34.31 34.85
N ASN A 491 37.01 34.60 36.03
CA ASN A 491 36.30 34.54 37.31
C ASN A 491 35.05 35.44 37.31
N MET A 492 33.97 34.96 37.95
CA MET A 492 32.80 35.77 38.28
C MET A 492 32.23 35.30 39.62
N GLU A 493 32.12 36.22 40.58
CA GLU A 493 31.80 35.92 41.99
C GLU A 493 30.28 35.80 42.25
N TYR A 494 29.93 35.30 43.42
CA TYR A 494 28.55 34.99 43.81
C TYR A 494 27.67 36.24 44.01
N SER A 495 26.43 36.18 43.52
CA SER A 495 25.33 37.01 43.99
C SER A 495 23.99 36.27 43.81
N ARG A 496 23.05 36.47 44.74
CA ARG A 496 21.82 35.67 44.90
C ARG A 496 20.59 36.56 44.68
N PRO A 497 19.58 36.17 43.89
CA PRO A 497 18.42 37.02 43.61
C PRO A 497 17.33 36.93 44.69
N THR A 498 16.58 38.03 44.85
CA THR A 498 15.35 38.11 45.67
C THR A 498 14.15 38.37 44.76
N SER A 499 13.03 37.71 45.04
CA SER A 499 11.81 37.76 44.22
C SER A 499 10.96 39.02 44.44
N GLY A 500 10.38 39.57 43.37
CA GLY A 500 9.37 40.64 43.44
C GLY A 500 8.41 40.63 42.25
N ILE A 501 7.12 40.39 42.50
CA ILE A 501 6.05 40.34 41.50
C ILE A 501 5.48 41.75 41.26
N LYS A 502 5.09 42.08 40.01
CA LYS A 502 4.07 43.10 39.73
C LYS A 502 3.38 42.91 38.38
N ILE A 503 2.15 43.43 38.31
CA ILE A 503 1.17 43.32 37.22
C ILE A 503 1.03 44.70 36.53
N PRO A 504 0.66 44.80 35.23
CA PRO A 504 0.94 45.98 34.41
C PRO A 504 -0.22 46.99 34.34
N LEU A 505 0.04 48.16 33.73
CA LEU A 505 -0.86 48.81 32.76
C LEU A 505 -0.17 50.01 32.05
N SER A 506 -0.67 50.36 30.87
CA SER A 506 -0.25 51.43 29.95
C SER A 506 -1.20 52.67 30.11
N PRO A 507 -1.22 53.76 29.28
CA PRO A 507 -0.53 53.99 27.99
C PRO A 507 -0.04 55.43 27.63
N THR A 508 0.75 55.53 26.54
CA THR A 508 0.83 56.66 25.55
C THR A 508 1.33 58.07 25.96
N PRO A 509 1.70 58.99 25.02
CA PRO A 509 2.56 58.77 23.84
C PRO A 509 3.51 59.94 23.44
N SER A 510 4.50 59.62 22.58
CA SER A 510 5.03 60.45 21.46
C SER A 510 5.90 61.71 21.68
N LEU A 511 6.64 62.00 20.59
CA LEU A 511 7.07 63.31 20.05
C LEU A 511 8.39 63.95 20.53
N GLY A 512 9.22 64.37 19.55
CA GLY A 512 9.94 65.65 19.66
C GLY A 512 11.47 65.68 19.47
N GLY A 513 11.92 65.78 18.22
CA GLY A 513 12.81 66.85 17.74
C GLY A 513 14.11 67.22 18.49
N SER A 514 15.24 67.01 17.81
CA SER A 514 16.61 67.41 18.17
C SER A 514 16.92 68.93 18.18
N THR A 515 17.69 69.37 19.19
CA THR A 515 18.76 70.40 19.15
C THR A 515 19.88 69.92 20.11
N ALA A 516 21.19 70.00 19.84
CA ALA A 516 22.08 71.13 19.50
C ALA A 516 22.22 72.14 20.67
N VAL A 517 23.42 72.53 21.14
CA VAL A 517 24.80 72.15 20.79
C VAL A 517 25.77 72.46 21.97
N GLU A 518 27.09 72.32 21.79
CA GLU A 518 28.19 72.82 22.65
C GLU A 518 28.55 72.08 23.96
N GLY A 519 29.78 71.55 24.00
CA GLY A 519 30.45 70.97 25.16
C GLY A 519 31.91 70.60 24.82
N SER A 520 32.87 70.93 25.69
CA SER A 520 34.31 70.79 25.39
C SER A 520 34.83 69.37 25.65
N PRO A 521 35.82 68.84 24.89
CA PRO A 521 36.32 67.46 25.05
C PRO A 521 36.88 67.09 26.44
N ALA A 522 37.16 68.07 27.30
CA ALA A 522 37.67 67.84 28.65
C ALA A 522 36.61 67.29 29.63
N ASP A 523 35.33 67.67 29.49
CA ASP A 523 34.29 67.28 30.45
C ASP A 523 33.77 65.85 30.19
N ALA A 524 33.83 65.38 28.94
CA ALA A 524 33.55 63.98 28.59
C ALA A 524 34.48 62.98 29.30
N LEU A 525 35.70 63.39 29.66
CA LEU A 525 36.65 62.56 30.42
C LEU A 525 36.40 62.58 31.93
N ARG A 526 35.73 63.60 32.47
CA ARG A 526 35.35 63.65 33.89
C ARG A 526 34.13 62.80 34.21
N ALA A 527 33.27 62.52 33.23
CA ALA A 527 32.18 61.55 33.34
C ALA A 527 32.65 60.08 33.28
N LEU A 528 33.94 59.81 32.99
CA LEU A 528 34.49 58.48 32.76
C LEU A 528 35.40 57.96 33.88
N ASN A 529 35.95 58.85 34.71
CA ASN A 529 36.82 58.51 35.86
C ASN A 529 36.15 58.96 37.18
N GLY A 530 35.05 58.31 37.57
CA GLY A 530 34.28 58.68 38.75
C GLY A 530 35.00 58.37 40.07
N GLU A 531 35.22 59.39 40.90
CA GLU A 531 35.80 59.28 42.25
C GLU A 531 34.93 59.98 43.31
N ARG A 532 34.66 59.27 44.42
CA ARG A 532 34.55 59.77 45.81
C ARG A 532 34.48 58.56 46.78
N PRO A 533 34.81 58.71 48.09
CA PRO A 533 35.71 57.74 48.73
C PRO A 533 35.13 56.96 49.94
N ASP A 534 35.89 55.96 50.40
CA ASP A 534 36.24 55.58 51.81
C ASP A 534 35.15 55.48 52.92
N SER A 535 35.18 54.54 53.89
CA SER A 535 36.12 53.43 54.22
C SER A 535 35.59 52.56 55.41
N LEU A 536 36.48 51.72 56.02
CA LEU A 536 36.45 51.04 57.36
C LEU A 536 35.89 49.59 57.44
N ILE A 537 36.34 48.64 58.30
CA ILE A 537 37.68 48.29 58.90
C ILE A 537 37.63 46.86 59.58
N MET A 538 38.76 46.33 60.12
CA MET A 538 38.98 45.05 60.90
C MET A 538 39.20 43.75 60.08
N HIS A 539 40.15 42.81 60.34
CA HIS A 539 40.92 42.27 61.51
C HIS A 539 40.16 41.30 62.44
N ASN A 540 40.63 40.11 62.86
CA ASN A 540 41.72 39.14 62.53
C ASN A 540 41.21 37.70 62.96
N ALA A 541 41.91 36.58 63.23
CA ALA A 541 43.32 36.19 63.40
C ALA A 541 43.54 34.65 63.26
N ASP A 542 44.80 34.23 63.10
CA ASP A 542 45.59 33.07 63.64
C ASP A 542 44.88 31.70 63.93
N GLU A 543 45.24 30.60 63.25
CA GLU A 543 46.27 29.55 63.59
C GLU A 543 45.66 28.28 64.25
N ALA A 544 46.14 27.04 64.04
CA ALA A 544 47.09 26.45 63.08
C ALA A 544 46.88 24.91 62.98
N GLU A 545 47.34 24.27 61.88
CA GLU A 545 48.07 22.97 61.85
C GLU A 545 48.41 22.56 60.38
N GLU A 546 49.53 21.85 60.18
CA GLU A 546 50.04 21.41 58.86
C GLU A 546 49.61 19.95 58.56
N ILE A 547 49.60 19.45 57.32
CA ILE A 547 50.77 18.85 56.64
C ILE A 547 50.47 18.64 55.14
N PHE A 548 51.43 19.01 54.28
CA PHE A 548 51.86 18.49 52.95
C PHE A 548 50.95 17.54 52.11
N GLU A 549 50.92 17.59 50.77
CA GLU A 549 51.79 18.27 49.80
C GLU A 549 51.02 18.64 48.50
N ALA A 550 51.17 19.87 48.01
CA ALA A 550 50.76 20.25 46.65
C ALA A 550 51.61 21.43 46.14
N ILE A 551 52.50 21.20 45.17
CA ILE A 551 53.45 22.21 44.68
C ILE A 551 52.75 23.23 43.77
N ALA A 552 52.32 24.35 44.33
CA ALA A 552 51.90 25.53 43.60
C ALA A 552 53.11 26.45 43.29
N LEU A 553 53.32 26.80 42.02
CA LEU A 553 54.32 27.78 41.60
C LEU A 553 53.67 29.16 41.31
N PRO A 554 54.41 30.28 41.41
CA PRO A 554 53.81 31.58 41.73
C PRO A 554 53.22 32.33 40.52
N PRO A 555 52.28 33.28 40.75
CA PRO A 555 51.65 34.06 39.69
C PRO A 555 52.65 35.00 39.00
N ARG A 556 52.72 34.96 37.67
CA ARG A 556 53.62 35.84 36.89
C ARG A 556 52.88 36.66 35.85
N ASN A 557 52.28 37.77 36.31
CA ASN A 557 51.75 38.82 35.44
C ASN A 557 52.85 39.45 34.57
N LYS A 558 53.06 38.90 33.37
CA LYS A 558 53.73 39.58 32.25
C LYS A 558 52.98 39.28 30.95
N ARG A 559 52.50 40.34 30.29
CA ARG A 559 51.88 40.27 28.96
C ARG A 559 52.85 39.64 27.96
N ALA A 560 52.47 38.51 27.37
CA ALA A 560 53.17 37.95 26.22
C ALA A 560 52.88 38.83 24.98
N SER A 561 53.73 39.82 24.72
CA SER A 561 53.76 40.47 23.41
C SER A 561 54.28 39.46 22.38
N MET A 562 53.45 39.08 21.41
CA MET A 562 53.80 38.32 20.21
C MET A 562 55.23 38.64 19.77
N THR A 563 56.12 37.65 19.78
CA THR A 563 57.55 37.86 19.54
C THR A 563 57.81 38.33 18.10
N ARG A 564 59.01 38.85 17.82
CA ARG A 564 59.33 39.37 16.48
C ARG A 564 59.24 38.26 15.43
N GLU A 565 59.81 37.10 15.74
CA GLU A 565 59.81 35.88 14.93
C GLU A 565 58.39 35.37 14.69
N GLU A 566 57.58 35.28 15.74
CA GLU A 566 56.19 34.80 15.69
C GLU A 566 55.28 35.74 14.90
N ARG A 567 55.46 37.06 15.04
CA ARG A 567 54.74 38.08 14.26
C ARG A 567 55.17 38.07 12.79
N ILE A 568 56.46 37.81 12.51
CA ILE A 568 56.96 37.59 11.15
C ILE A 568 56.42 36.28 10.57
N ALA A 569 56.36 35.20 11.35
CA ALA A 569 55.83 33.91 10.93
C ALA A 569 54.36 34.04 10.51
N ARG A 570 53.52 34.69 11.32
CA ARG A 570 52.10 34.92 11.00
C ARG A 570 51.91 35.77 9.74
N VAL A 571 52.68 36.85 9.58
CA VAL A 571 52.67 37.67 8.35
C VAL A 571 53.19 36.90 7.13
N LYS A 572 54.12 35.95 7.31
CA LYS A 572 54.63 35.08 6.24
C LYS A 572 53.61 34.00 5.87
N GLU A 573 52.88 33.46 6.84
CA GLU A 573 51.75 32.54 6.65
C GLU A 573 50.61 33.22 5.90
N ASP A 574 50.19 34.43 6.30
CA ASP A 574 49.12 35.15 5.61
C ASP A 574 49.53 35.61 4.20
N ARG A 575 50.80 35.95 3.97
CA ARG A 575 51.33 36.15 2.62
C ARG A 575 51.32 34.87 1.79
N ALA A 576 51.66 33.72 2.37
CA ALA A 576 51.59 32.44 1.67
C ALA A 576 50.14 32.04 1.34
N ARG A 577 49.21 32.28 2.28
CA ARG A 577 47.76 32.07 2.11
C ARG A 577 47.19 32.98 1.01
N GLN A 578 47.59 34.25 0.95
CA GLN A 578 47.21 35.16 -0.15
C GLN A 578 47.90 34.81 -1.48
N ALA A 579 49.14 34.33 -1.47
CA ALA A 579 49.83 33.87 -2.68
C ALA A 579 49.14 32.63 -3.28
N ALA A 580 48.83 31.62 -2.47
CA ALA A 580 48.10 30.43 -2.90
C ALA A 580 46.68 30.75 -3.42
N LEU A 581 46.00 31.75 -2.84
CA LEU A 581 44.71 32.23 -3.36
C LEU A 581 44.84 32.94 -4.71
N ARG A 582 45.93 33.68 -4.96
CA ARG A 582 46.25 34.24 -6.28
C ARG A 582 46.60 33.16 -7.28
N GLU A 583 47.53 32.27 -6.96
CA GLU A 583 47.95 31.15 -7.80
C GLU A 583 46.76 30.28 -8.24
N ARG A 584 45.80 30.03 -7.34
CA ARG A 584 44.56 29.30 -7.65
C ARG A 584 43.58 30.07 -8.55
N ALA A 585 43.61 31.40 -8.53
CA ALA A 585 42.86 32.24 -9.47
C ALA A 585 43.57 32.34 -10.83
N ASP A 586 44.88 32.55 -10.83
CA ASP A 586 45.72 32.66 -12.02
C ASP A 586 45.69 31.36 -12.85
N ALA A 587 45.77 30.19 -12.18
CA ALA A 587 45.61 28.87 -12.79
C ALA A 587 44.26 28.71 -13.51
N ASN A 588 43.17 29.21 -12.92
CA ASN A 588 41.84 29.19 -13.52
C ASN A 588 41.77 30.08 -14.79
N THR A 589 42.54 31.17 -14.85
CA THR A 589 42.67 31.98 -16.08
C THR A 589 43.60 31.35 -17.13
N ASN A 590 44.58 30.55 -16.74
CA ASN A 590 45.49 29.88 -17.69
C ASN A 590 44.80 28.74 -18.44
N MET A 591 43.97 27.92 -17.77
CA MET A 591 43.16 26.90 -18.46
C MET A 591 42.30 27.51 -19.58
N LEU A 592 41.68 28.66 -19.33
CA LEU A 592 40.88 29.36 -20.35
C LEU A 592 41.74 29.85 -21.53
N LYS A 593 42.97 30.31 -21.29
CA LYS A 593 43.90 30.74 -22.34
C LYS A 593 44.45 29.58 -23.16
N GLU A 594 44.75 28.43 -22.55
CA GLU A 594 45.16 27.22 -23.27
C GLU A 594 44.03 26.70 -24.15
N LEU A 595 42.79 26.66 -23.65
CA LEU A 595 41.61 26.33 -24.44
C LEU A 595 41.42 27.32 -25.62
N GLU A 596 41.61 28.61 -25.40
CA GLU A 596 41.53 29.62 -26.48
C GLU A 596 42.64 29.45 -27.54
N MET A 597 43.86 29.06 -27.15
CA MET A 597 44.94 28.73 -28.09
C MET A 597 44.62 27.47 -28.91
N VAL A 598 44.13 26.41 -28.28
CA VAL A 598 43.77 25.15 -28.97
C VAL A 598 42.63 25.36 -29.96
N ILE A 599 41.62 26.17 -29.60
CA ILE A 599 40.52 26.54 -30.51
C ILE A 599 41.03 27.35 -31.72
N LYS A 600 42.06 28.17 -31.54
CA LYS A 600 42.68 28.96 -32.63
C LYS A 600 43.61 28.16 -33.56
N GLN A 601 43.92 26.90 -33.27
CA GLN A 601 44.86 26.08 -34.05
C GLN A 601 44.22 25.00 -34.95
N ARG A 602 42.89 25.02 -35.21
CA ARG A 602 42.29 24.17 -36.26
C ARG A 602 42.62 24.68 -37.67
N PRO A 603 43.28 23.89 -38.55
CA PRO A 603 43.48 24.27 -39.95
C PRO A 603 42.16 24.27 -40.74
N ARG A 604 42.06 25.15 -41.74
CA ARG A 604 41.03 25.10 -42.79
C ARG A 604 41.67 24.68 -44.12
N THR A 605 41.12 23.64 -44.74
CA THR A 605 41.41 23.20 -46.12
C THR A 605 40.05 22.75 -46.70
N ILE A 606 39.37 23.46 -47.61
CA ILE A 606 39.73 23.90 -48.98
C ILE A 606 39.75 22.71 -49.97
N GLN A 607 39.07 22.88 -51.11
CA GLN A 607 38.71 21.84 -52.08
C GLN A 607 39.63 21.83 -53.33
N PHE A 608 39.26 20.99 -54.32
CA PHE A 608 39.72 20.93 -55.74
C PHE A 608 40.96 20.03 -56.02
N PRO A 609 41.20 19.60 -57.29
CA PRO A 609 40.29 18.74 -58.07
C PRO A 609 41.00 17.64 -58.94
N PHE A 610 40.19 16.82 -59.64
CA PHE A 610 40.46 16.21 -60.97
C PHE A 610 41.60 15.15 -61.17
N ASN A 611 41.16 13.88 -61.27
CA ASN A 611 41.25 13.00 -62.47
C ASN A 611 42.56 12.36 -63.04
N LEU A 612 42.39 11.05 -63.35
CA LEU A 612 42.83 10.26 -64.54
C LEU A 612 44.22 9.55 -64.64
N ARG A 613 44.13 8.19 -64.64
CA ARG A 613 44.54 7.21 -65.71
C ARG A 613 45.80 6.31 -65.59
N HIS A 614 45.54 5.00 -65.82
CA HIS A 614 46.36 3.92 -66.47
C HIS A 614 47.78 3.62 -65.92
N THR A 615 48.33 2.39 -65.90
CA THR A 615 48.20 1.13 -66.70
C THR A 615 48.65 -0.09 -65.83
N GLN A 616 48.67 -1.39 -66.23
CA GLN A 616 47.84 -2.26 -67.11
C GLN A 616 48.49 -3.68 -67.24
N GLN A 617 47.78 -4.77 -66.87
CA GLN A 617 48.00 -6.19 -67.30
C GLN A 617 49.37 -6.86 -66.94
N THR A 618 49.64 -8.18 -66.99
CA THR A 618 48.87 -9.47 -67.18
C THR A 618 49.71 -10.65 -66.63
N ILE A 619 49.09 -11.84 -66.43
CA ILE A 619 49.49 -13.19 -66.96
C ILE A 619 48.75 -14.32 -66.17
N ASP A 620 48.48 -15.44 -66.85
CA ASP A 620 47.46 -16.45 -66.51
C ASP A 620 47.95 -17.78 -65.88
N SER A 621 46.97 -18.59 -65.45
CA SER A 621 46.78 -20.03 -65.81
C SER A 621 46.87 -21.15 -64.74
N SER A 622 45.75 -21.90 -64.61
CA SER A 622 45.57 -23.38 -64.43
C SER A 622 46.33 -24.22 -63.36
N SER A 623 45.82 -25.34 -62.81
CA SER A 623 44.46 -25.95 -62.71
C SER A 623 44.48 -27.24 -61.84
N ASN A 624 43.29 -27.79 -61.51
CA ASN A 624 42.93 -29.23 -61.25
C ASN A 624 42.41 -29.67 -59.85
N LEU A 625 41.54 -30.70 -59.91
CA LEU A 625 40.82 -31.53 -58.91
C LEU A 625 40.81 -33.00 -59.49
N PRO A 626 40.30 -34.11 -58.87
CA PRO A 626 39.13 -34.20 -57.96
C PRO A 626 39.12 -35.36 -56.88
N THR A 627 37.91 -35.59 -56.35
CA THR A 627 37.35 -36.48 -55.28
C THR A 627 37.44 -38.01 -55.43
N VAL A 628 37.40 -38.76 -54.30
CA VAL A 628 36.86 -40.15 -54.12
C VAL A 628 36.16 -40.29 -52.72
N ASN A 629 35.36 -41.35 -52.46
CA ASN A 629 34.26 -41.43 -51.47
C ASN A 629 34.25 -42.60 -50.43
N LEU A 630 33.61 -42.37 -49.26
CA LEU A 630 32.88 -43.32 -48.36
C LEU A 630 33.66 -44.48 -47.63
N PRO A 631 33.09 -45.22 -46.63
CA PRO A 631 31.70 -45.26 -46.10
C PRO A 631 31.53 -45.12 -44.55
N SER A 632 30.30 -45.36 -44.04
CA SER A 632 29.76 -45.02 -42.71
C SER A 632 29.94 -46.07 -41.58
N ILE A 633 29.86 -45.62 -40.31
CA ILE A 633 29.50 -46.43 -39.12
C ILE A 633 28.43 -45.68 -38.28
N HIS A 634 27.64 -46.43 -37.51
CA HIS A 634 26.34 -46.07 -36.92
C HIS A 634 26.42 -45.49 -35.48
N LEU A 635 25.67 -44.42 -35.20
CA LEU A 635 25.34 -43.93 -33.85
C LEU A 635 23.91 -43.35 -33.83
N LYS A 636 23.20 -43.51 -32.71
CA LYS A 636 21.79 -43.07 -32.55
C LYS A 636 21.66 -41.55 -32.46
N PRO A 637 20.58 -40.96 -33.01
CA PRO A 637 20.19 -39.59 -32.64
C PRO A 637 19.59 -39.55 -31.21
N PRO A 638 19.82 -38.47 -30.44
CA PRO A 638 18.98 -38.13 -29.29
C PRO A 638 17.58 -37.69 -29.75
N PRO A 639 16.57 -37.62 -28.85
CA PRO A 639 15.23 -37.21 -29.24
C PRO A 639 15.20 -35.76 -29.73
N HIS A 640 14.38 -35.49 -30.75
CA HIS A 640 14.04 -34.13 -31.14
C HIS A 640 13.19 -33.49 -30.03
N HIS A 641 13.75 -32.53 -29.30
CA HIS A 641 12.94 -31.54 -28.61
C HIS A 641 12.28 -30.66 -29.67
N THR A 642 11.05 -31.00 -30.04
CA THR A 642 10.18 -30.11 -30.79
C THR A 642 9.79 -28.95 -29.88
N HIS A 643 10.57 -27.86 -29.91
CA HIS A 643 10.11 -26.56 -29.43
C HIS A 643 8.97 -26.08 -30.35
N THR A 644 7.77 -26.58 -30.07
CA THR A 644 6.54 -25.89 -30.44
C THR A 644 6.51 -24.59 -29.65
N HIS A 645 6.98 -23.48 -30.24
CA HIS A 645 6.72 -22.14 -29.71
C HIS A 645 5.21 -21.90 -29.75
N ILE A 646 4.53 -22.23 -28.66
CA ILE A 646 3.15 -21.84 -28.41
C ILE A 646 3.20 -20.39 -27.95
N LYS A 647 3.43 -19.48 -28.91
CA LYS A 647 3.28 -18.04 -28.68
C LYS A 647 1.82 -17.80 -28.26
N MET A 648 1.63 -17.25 -27.07
CA MET A 648 0.29 -16.90 -26.58
C MET A 648 -0.03 -15.43 -26.86
N LEU A 649 0.99 -14.57 -26.96
CA LEU A 649 0.88 -13.18 -27.39
C LEU A 649 1.80 -12.91 -28.60
N GLU A 650 1.23 -12.34 -29.67
CA GLU A 650 1.97 -11.77 -30.79
C GLU A 650 1.24 -10.50 -31.30
N ALA A 651 1.82 -9.33 -31.02
CA ALA A 651 1.19 -8.03 -31.28
C ALA A 651 2.15 -7.10 -32.06
N ARG A 652 1.81 -6.76 -33.31
CA ARG A 652 2.66 -5.99 -34.23
C ARG A 652 2.13 -4.57 -34.46
N LEU A 653 2.84 -3.56 -33.95
CA LEU A 653 2.60 -2.14 -34.19
C LEU A 653 3.36 -1.69 -35.44
N GLU A 654 2.66 -1.08 -36.40
CA GLU A 654 3.26 -0.54 -37.63
C GLU A 654 4.29 0.58 -37.38
N GLN A 655 4.16 1.32 -36.27
CA GLN A 655 5.10 2.37 -35.87
C GLN A 655 5.55 2.20 -34.41
N ALA A 656 6.80 1.80 -34.19
CA ALA A 656 7.42 1.77 -32.87
C ALA A 656 7.40 3.14 -32.15
N SER A 657 7.33 4.25 -32.89
CA SER A 657 7.23 5.59 -32.30
C SER A 657 5.97 5.83 -31.46
N LEU A 658 4.89 5.05 -31.64
CA LEU A 658 3.68 5.14 -30.81
C LEU A 658 3.98 4.71 -29.36
N LEU A 659 4.39 3.45 -29.16
CA LEU A 659 4.69 2.92 -27.82
C LEU A 659 5.85 3.68 -27.17
N LYS A 660 6.86 4.07 -27.94
CA LYS A 660 7.98 4.91 -27.50
C LYS A 660 7.50 6.24 -26.90
N ARG A 661 6.57 6.94 -27.56
CA ARG A 661 5.97 8.19 -27.06
C ARG A 661 5.06 7.98 -25.85
N VAL A 662 4.32 6.86 -25.77
CA VAL A 662 3.51 6.50 -24.59
C VAL A 662 4.42 6.26 -23.38
N VAL A 663 5.42 5.40 -23.52
CA VAL A 663 6.40 5.10 -22.45
C VAL A 663 7.17 6.35 -22.01
N ASP A 664 7.59 7.20 -22.97
CA ASP A 664 8.22 8.50 -22.66
C ASP A 664 7.30 9.48 -21.90
N ALA A 665 5.98 9.32 -21.93
CA ALA A 665 5.02 10.13 -21.18
C ALA A 665 4.74 9.58 -19.77
N ILE A 666 4.71 8.25 -19.58
CA ILE A 666 4.28 7.62 -18.31
C ILE A 666 5.42 7.31 -17.31
N LYS A 667 6.65 7.05 -17.80
CA LYS A 667 7.85 6.67 -17.00
C LYS A 667 8.25 7.64 -15.87
N ASP A 668 7.78 8.89 -15.94
CA ASP A 668 8.11 9.96 -14.97
C ASP A 668 7.00 10.14 -13.91
N LEU A 669 5.93 9.33 -13.99
CA LEU A 669 4.88 9.16 -12.98
C LEU A 669 5.05 7.80 -12.28
N VAL A 670 5.33 6.75 -13.06
CA VAL A 670 5.34 5.34 -12.66
C VAL A 670 6.66 4.70 -13.13
N GLN A 671 7.27 3.86 -12.28
CA GLN A 671 8.55 3.18 -12.60
C GLN A 671 8.35 1.76 -13.12
N ASP A 672 7.33 1.06 -12.61
CA ASP A 672 7.04 -0.35 -12.84
C ASP A 672 5.51 -0.51 -12.97
N CYS A 673 5.04 -1.23 -13.99
CA CYS A 673 3.61 -1.45 -14.21
C CYS A 673 3.33 -2.71 -15.05
N ASN A 674 2.11 -3.21 -14.96
CA ASN A 674 1.60 -4.27 -15.81
C ASN A 674 1.07 -3.71 -17.14
N PHE A 675 1.37 -4.42 -18.22
CA PHE A 675 0.68 -4.31 -19.51
C PHE A 675 -0.22 -5.53 -19.66
N ASP A 676 -1.53 -5.34 -19.49
CA ASP A 676 -2.50 -6.43 -19.51
C ASP A 676 -2.94 -6.66 -20.95
N CYS A 677 -2.58 -7.82 -21.49
CA CYS A 677 -2.93 -8.21 -22.85
C CYS A 677 -4.15 -9.13 -22.79
N ASN A 678 -5.20 -8.80 -23.53
CA ASN A 678 -6.43 -9.57 -23.66
C ASN A 678 -6.89 -9.60 -25.14
N ASP A 679 -8.05 -10.20 -25.42
CA ASP A 679 -8.62 -10.29 -26.77
C ASP A 679 -8.91 -8.92 -27.42
N SER A 680 -9.26 -7.94 -26.59
CA SER A 680 -9.69 -6.60 -26.97
C SER A 680 -8.52 -5.64 -27.21
N GLY A 681 -7.34 -5.95 -26.70
CA GLY A 681 -6.10 -5.20 -26.90
C GLY A 681 -5.12 -5.27 -25.74
N ILE A 682 -4.27 -4.24 -25.63
CA ILE A 682 -3.32 -4.07 -24.52
C ILE A 682 -3.77 -2.87 -23.68
N SER A 683 -4.04 -3.10 -22.40
CA SER A 683 -4.26 -2.06 -21.40
C SER A 683 -3.05 -1.88 -20.48
N LEU A 684 -3.01 -0.76 -19.77
CA LEU A 684 -2.11 -0.51 -18.66
C LEU A 684 -2.83 0.44 -17.70
N GLN A 685 -2.83 0.11 -16.41
CA GLN A 685 -3.38 0.98 -15.37
C GLN A 685 -2.42 1.02 -14.18
N ALA A 686 -2.02 2.23 -13.76
CA ALA A 686 -1.10 2.40 -12.64
C ALA A 686 -1.32 3.73 -11.90
N MET A 687 -1.03 3.74 -10.60
CA MET A 687 -0.97 4.94 -9.78
C MET A 687 0.47 5.44 -9.63
N ASP A 688 0.64 6.74 -9.42
CA ASP A 688 1.93 7.32 -9.04
C ASP A 688 2.29 7.00 -7.56
N ASN A 689 3.56 7.13 -7.19
CA ASN A 689 4.07 6.86 -5.83
C ASN A 689 3.41 7.68 -4.69
N SER A 690 2.63 8.73 -4.99
CA SER A 690 1.85 9.50 -4.01
C SER A 690 0.35 9.15 -3.98
N HIS A 691 -0.12 8.28 -4.88
CA HIS A 691 -1.52 7.92 -5.07
C HIS A 691 -2.45 9.12 -5.40
N VAL A 692 -1.90 10.23 -5.91
CA VAL A 692 -2.63 11.46 -6.28
C VAL A 692 -3.00 11.48 -7.77
N ALA A 693 -2.24 10.77 -8.60
CA ALA A 693 -2.47 10.63 -10.03
C ALA A 693 -2.54 9.15 -10.46
N LEU A 694 -3.48 8.85 -11.36
CA LEU A 694 -3.63 7.54 -12.00
C LEU A 694 -3.48 7.72 -13.51
N VAL A 695 -2.73 6.81 -14.14
CA VAL A 695 -2.66 6.67 -15.60
C VAL A 695 -3.43 5.43 -16.04
N SER A 696 -4.21 5.59 -17.12
CA SER A 696 -4.94 4.52 -17.80
C SER A 696 -4.68 4.63 -19.30
N MET A 697 -4.12 3.58 -19.89
CA MET A 697 -3.83 3.47 -21.31
C MET A 697 -4.62 2.29 -21.88
N LEU A 698 -5.23 2.49 -23.05
CA LEU A 698 -5.83 1.43 -23.83
C LEU A 698 -5.38 1.54 -25.29
N LEU A 699 -4.80 0.46 -25.81
CA LEU A 699 -4.52 0.23 -27.23
C LEU A 699 -5.37 -0.95 -27.69
N LYS A 700 -6.42 -0.70 -28.49
CA LYS A 700 -7.27 -1.79 -28.99
C LYS A 700 -6.51 -2.71 -29.95
N ALA A 701 -6.96 -3.96 -30.08
CA ALA A 701 -6.49 -4.92 -31.09
C ALA A 701 -6.50 -4.35 -32.52
N GLU A 702 -7.46 -3.45 -32.84
CA GLU A 702 -7.56 -2.69 -34.10
C GLU A 702 -6.29 -1.86 -34.44
N GLY A 703 -5.44 -1.56 -33.45
CA GLY A 703 -4.18 -0.83 -33.62
C GLY A 703 -2.97 -1.69 -34.00
N PHE A 704 -3.12 -3.01 -34.12
CA PHE A 704 -2.02 -3.94 -34.36
C PHE A 704 -2.30 -4.82 -35.60
N SER A 705 -1.25 -5.11 -36.37
CA SER A 705 -1.32 -5.74 -37.69
C SER A 705 -0.20 -6.79 -37.85
N PRO A 706 -0.39 -8.05 -37.39
CA PRO A 706 -1.57 -8.59 -36.70
C PRO A 706 -1.58 -8.35 -35.18
N TYR A 707 -2.74 -8.64 -34.58
CA TYR A 707 -2.89 -8.89 -33.15
C TYR A 707 -3.26 -10.36 -32.90
N ARG A 708 -2.69 -10.97 -31.86
CA ARG A 708 -3.14 -12.26 -31.31
C ARG A 708 -2.83 -12.33 -29.82
N CYS A 709 -3.84 -12.64 -29.03
CA CYS A 709 -3.75 -12.90 -27.60
C CYS A 709 -4.63 -14.12 -27.28
N ASP A 710 -4.03 -15.29 -27.04
CA ASP A 710 -4.75 -16.55 -26.84
C ASP A 710 -5.37 -16.68 -25.43
N ARG A 711 -4.80 -15.93 -24.47
CA ARG A 711 -5.20 -15.87 -23.06
C ARG A 711 -4.88 -14.49 -22.50
N ASN A 712 -5.55 -14.11 -21.40
CA ASN A 712 -5.22 -12.88 -20.69
C ASN A 712 -3.88 -13.04 -19.97
N ILE A 713 -2.91 -12.20 -20.29
CA ILE A 713 -1.54 -12.23 -19.74
C ILE A 713 -1.17 -10.81 -19.27
N ALA A 714 -0.76 -10.68 -18.00
CA ALA A 714 -0.19 -9.45 -17.48
C ALA A 714 1.33 -9.46 -17.64
N LEU A 715 1.89 -8.43 -18.28
CA LEU A 715 3.33 -8.29 -18.47
C LEU A 715 3.87 -7.18 -17.55
N GLY A 716 4.39 -7.56 -16.38
CA GLY A 716 5.01 -6.63 -15.44
C GLY A 716 6.38 -6.16 -15.94
N ILE A 717 6.48 -4.87 -16.29
CA ILE A 717 7.65 -4.29 -16.96
C ILE A 717 8.14 -3.03 -16.24
N ASN A 718 9.43 -3.01 -15.91
CA ASN A 718 10.13 -1.80 -15.49
C ASN A 718 10.25 -0.80 -16.67
N LEU A 719 9.53 0.31 -16.60
CA LEU A 719 9.43 1.32 -17.66
C LEU A 719 10.77 1.99 -17.96
N VAL A 720 11.68 2.08 -16.97
CA VAL A 720 13.04 2.62 -17.16
C VAL A 720 13.88 1.68 -18.04
N SER A 721 13.63 0.37 -17.99
CA SER A 721 14.30 -0.64 -18.81
C SER A 721 13.67 -0.74 -20.20
N LEU A 722 12.33 -0.69 -20.29
CA LEU A 722 11.60 -0.56 -21.56
C LEU A 722 12.03 0.69 -22.35
N THR A 723 12.21 1.83 -21.66
CA THR A 723 12.74 3.07 -22.25
C THR A 723 14.14 2.90 -22.85
N LYS A 724 15.01 2.04 -22.28
CA LYS A 724 16.34 1.79 -22.84
C LYS A 724 16.27 0.98 -24.14
N VAL A 725 15.37 0.01 -24.22
CA VAL A 725 15.17 -0.83 -25.42
C VAL A 725 14.49 -0.04 -26.53
N LEU A 726 13.41 0.71 -26.23
CA LEU A 726 12.72 1.57 -27.20
C LEU A 726 13.57 2.73 -27.76
N ARG A 727 14.74 3.00 -27.17
CA ARG A 727 15.75 3.93 -27.73
C ARG A 727 16.61 3.33 -28.84
N ALA A 728 16.67 2.01 -28.97
CA ALA A 728 17.40 1.35 -30.05
C ALA A 728 16.66 1.41 -31.40
N ALA A 729 15.33 1.55 -31.35
CA ALA A 729 14.43 1.63 -32.48
C ALA A 729 14.38 3.04 -33.09
N GLN A 730 14.30 3.11 -34.42
CA GLN A 730 13.87 4.31 -35.15
C GLN A 730 12.36 4.54 -34.96
N ASN A 731 11.85 5.65 -35.50
CA ASN A 731 10.46 6.01 -35.33
C ASN A 731 9.52 5.25 -36.28
N GLU A 732 10.01 4.91 -37.46
CA GLU A 732 9.31 4.18 -38.53
C GLU A 732 9.66 2.68 -38.57
N ASP A 733 10.42 2.18 -37.58
CA ASP A 733 10.62 0.73 -37.42
C ASP A 733 9.31 0.08 -36.94
N ILE A 734 8.99 -1.10 -37.45
CA ILE A 734 7.84 -1.89 -37.04
C ILE A 734 8.19 -2.64 -35.76
N LEU A 735 7.36 -2.56 -34.71
CA LEU A 735 7.57 -3.25 -33.44
C LEU A 735 6.64 -4.47 -33.33
N THR A 736 7.20 -5.67 -33.14
CA THR A 736 6.44 -6.86 -32.73
C THR A 736 6.78 -7.24 -31.29
N LEU A 737 5.76 -7.29 -30.43
CA LEU A 737 5.82 -7.80 -29.07
C LEU A 737 5.46 -9.30 -29.06
N LYS A 738 6.20 -10.11 -28.31
CA LYS A 738 5.98 -11.56 -28.18
C LYS A 738 6.14 -12.04 -26.74
N ALA A 739 5.23 -12.91 -26.30
CA ALA A 739 5.31 -13.60 -25.01
C ALA A 739 4.70 -15.02 -25.08
N GLU A 740 5.15 -15.87 -24.16
CA GLU A 740 4.63 -17.22 -23.92
C GLU A 740 3.57 -17.20 -22.79
N ASP A 741 3.01 -18.36 -22.44
CA ASP A 741 1.90 -18.51 -21.46
C ASP A 741 2.28 -18.07 -20.04
N SER A 742 3.51 -18.40 -19.63
CA SER A 742 4.13 -18.00 -18.36
C SER A 742 5.50 -17.40 -18.64
N PRO A 743 5.58 -16.12 -19.05
CA PRO A 743 6.80 -15.55 -19.61
C PRO A 743 7.75 -15.03 -18.51
N ASP A 744 8.97 -15.59 -18.43
CA ASP A 744 10.09 -14.99 -17.66
C ASP A 744 10.58 -13.66 -18.29
N ALA A 745 10.31 -13.47 -19.58
CA ALA A 745 10.72 -12.32 -20.37
C ALA A 745 9.74 -12.04 -21.52
N VAL A 746 9.60 -10.75 -21.88
CA VAL A 746 8.93 -10.30 -23.10
C VAL A 746 9.98 -10.02 -24.19
N ASN A 747 9.71 -10.48 -25.39
CA ASN A 747 10.57 -10.32 -26.56
C ASN A 747 10.06 -9.15 -27.42
N LEU A 748 10.95 -8.21 -27.74
CA LEU A 748 10.68 -7.04 -28.58
C LEU A 748 11.52 -7.12 -29.85
N MET A 749 10.85 -7.28 -30.99
CA MET A 749 11.49 -7.27 -32.31
C MET A 749 11.20 -5.95 -33.02
N PHE A 750 12.25 -5.27 -33.47
CA PHE A 750 12.17 -4.10 -34.34
C PHE A 750 12.61 -4.47 -35.76
N GLU A 751 11.76 -4.22 -36.74
CA GLU A 751 11.97 -4.54 -38.16
C GLU A 751 11.98 -3.24 -38.98
N SER A 752 13.13 -2.93 -39.59
CA SER A 752 13.35 -1.67 -40.30
C SER A 752 13.13 -1.81 -41.81
N ALA A 753 11.99 -1.33 -42.30
CA ALA A 753 11.54 -1.52 -43.68
C ALA A 753 12.49 -0.92 -44.75
N GLU A 754 13.28 0.10 -44.41
CA GLU A 754 14.25 0.71 -45.34
C GLU A 754 15.59 -0.04 -45.42
N THR A 755 15.97 -0.78 -44.37
CA THR A 755 17.34 -1.29 -44.19
C THR A 755 17.44 -2.81 -44.04
N ASP A 756 16.32 -3.52 -44.12
CA ASP A 756 16.19 -4.98 -43.88
C ASP A 756 16.82 -5.41 -42.53
N ARG A 757 16.84 -4.47 -41.57
CA ARG A 757 17.47 -4.66 -40.27
C ARG A 757 16.42 -5.16 -39.27
N LEU A 758 16.59 -6.40 -38.85
CA LEU A 758 15.94 -6.95 -37.67
C LEU A 758 16.80 -6.69 -36.42
N SER A 759 16.19 -6.27 -35.31
CA SER A 759 16.84 -6.12 -34.00
C SER A 759 15.94 -6.67 -32.91
N GLU A 760 16.43 -7.63 -32.14
CA GLU A 760 15.65 -8.42 -31.18
C GLU A 760 16.20 -8.20 -29.76
N TYR A 761 15.29 -7.97 -28.80
CA TYR A 761 15.62 -7.62 -27.42
C TYR A 761 14.67 -8.28 -26.43
N ASP A 762 15.19 -9.12 -25.55
CA ASP A 762 14.42 -9.69 -24.44
C ASP A 762 14.52 -8.80 -23.20
N ILE A 763 13.38 -8.47 -22.61
CA ILE A 763 13.26 -7.76 -21.32
C ILE A 763 12.71 -8.76 -20.31
N LYS A 764 13.46 -9.01 -19.23
CA LYS A 764 12.95 -9.79 -18.09
C LYS A 764 11.73 -9.12 -17.50
N LEU A 765 10.70 -9.93 -17.25
CA LEU A 765 9.48 -9.50 -16.60
C LEU A 765 9.67 -9.53 -15.07
N MET A 766 8.74 -8.90 -14.38
CA MET A 766 8.70 -8.81 -12.92
C MET A 766 7.29 -9.11 -12.45
N ASP A 767 7.16 -9.87 -11.36
CA ASP A 767 5.89 -10.03 -10.66
C ASP A 767 5.55 -8.70 -9.97
N ILE A 768 4.47 -8.04 -10.42
CA ILE A 768 3.99 -6.76 -9.87
C ILE A 768 2.54 -6.97 -9.45
N ASP A 769 2.32 -7.00 -8.14
CA ASP A 769 0.98 -6.97 -7.52
C ASP A 769 0.34 -5.59 -7.78
N GLN A 770 -0.49 -5.49 -8.82
CA GLN A 770 -1.13 -4.26 -9.26
C GLN A 770 -2.66 -4.35 -9.08
N GLU A 771 -3.22 -3.52 -8.21
CA GLU A 771 -4.67 -3.43 -8.01
C GLU A 771 -5.35 -2.71 -9.18
N HIS A 772 -6.20 -3.41 -9.92
CA HIS A 772 -7.02 -2.81 -10.97
C HIS A 772 -8.19 -2.03 -10.37
N LEU A 773 -8.16 -0.71 -10.52
CA LEU A 773 -9.20 0.19 -10.04
C LEU A 773 -10.31 0.32 -11.09
N ALA A 774 -11.50 -0.19 -10.79
CA ALA A 774 -12.66 -0.03 -11.65
C ALA A 774 -13.07 1.46 -11.73
N ILE A 775 -12.77 2.11 -12.86
CA ILE A 775 -13.14 3.52 -13.11
C ILE A 775 -14.61 3.55 -13.54
N PRO A 776 -15.52 4.19 -12.79
CA PRO A 776 -16.92 4.32 -13.18
C PRO A 776 -17.11 5.31 -14.33
N GLU A 777 -18.17 5.11 -15.13
CA GLU A 777 -18.60 6.10 -16.12
C GLU A 777 -19.27 7.29 -15.41
N THR A 778 -18.53 8.39 -15.26
CA THR A 778 -18.98 9.63 -14.60
C THR A 778 -19.34 10.71 -15.62
N GLU A 779 -20.45 11.41 -15.40
CA GLU A 779 -20.75 12.65 -16.13
C GLU A 779 -19.87 13.80 -15.61
N TYR A 780 -19.32 14.61 -16.52
CA TYR A 780 -18.45 15.75 -16.20
C TYR A 780 -19.19 17.06 -16.44
N ALA A 781 -19.15 17.97 -15.46
CA ALA A 781 -19.80 19.28 -15.51
C ALA A 781 -19.20 20.23 -16.57
N ALA A 782 -17.92 20.06 -16.89
CA ALA A 782 -17.24 20.75 -17.99
C ALA A 782 -16.37 19.78 -18.79
N THR A 783 -16.44 19.83 -20.12
CA THR A 783 -15.55 19.13 -21.06
C THR A 783 -14.93 20.13 -22.03
N VAL A 784 -13.60 20.11 -22.15
CA VAL A 784 -12.82 21.14 -22.84
C VAL A 784 -11.82 20.48 -23.79
N GLU A 785 -12.01 20.64 -25.07
CA GLU A 785 -11.10 20.17 -26.12
C GLU A 785 -10.23 21.35 -26.57
N MET A 786 -8.90 21.23 -26.50
CA MET A 786 -7.99 22.31 -26.93
C MET A 786 -6.69 21.77 -27.56
N PRO A 787 -5.91 22.61 -28.27
CA PRO A 787 -4.62 22.20 -28.81
C PRO A 787 -3.65 21.78 -27.69
N ALA A 788 -3.12 20.56 -27.78
CA ALA A 788 -2.26 19.99 -26.75
C ALA A 788 -0.95 20.78 -26.54
N ALA A 789 -0.48 21.48 -27.60
CA ALA A 789 0.67 22.37 -27.54
C ALA A 789 0.38 23.69 -26.78
N GLU A 790 -0.87 24.17 -26.81
CA GLU A 790 -1.29 25.35 -26.04
C GLU A 790 -1.42 25.01 -24.56
N PHE A 791 -2.08 23.90 -24.22
CA PHE A 791 -2.15 23.37 -22.85
C PHE A 791 -0.76 23.12 -22.26
N GLN A 792 0.12 22.45 -23.01
CA GLN A 792 1.52 22.22 -22.62
C GLN A 792 2.27 23.54 -22.32
N ARG A 793 2.02 24.58 -23.11
CA ARG A 793 2.61 25.90 -22.87
C ARG A 793 2.05 26.54 -21.61
N ILE A 794 0.72 26.58 -21.44
CA ILE A 794 0.07 27.18 -20.27
C ILE A 794 0.59 26.54 -18.98
N CYS A 795 0.68 25.21 -18.91
CA CYS A 795 1.19 24.53 -17.72
C CYS A 795 2.67 24.88 -17.44
N ARG A 796 3.53 25.03 -18.46
CA ARG A 796 4.93 25.45 -18.28
C ARG A 796 5.05 26.91 -17.85
N ASP A 797 4.33 27.81 -18.51
CA ASP A 797 4.38 29.25 -18.28
C ASP A 797 3.87 29.58 -16.85
N LEU A 798 2.88 28.86 -16.33
CA LEU A 798 2.37 29.02 -14.95
C LEU A 798 3.23 28.30 -13.90
N MET A 799 3.89 27.18 -14.21
CA MET A 799 4.78 26.47 -13.27
C MET A 799 6.00 27.30 -12.86
N ALA A 800 6.37 28.33 -13.64
CA ALA A 800 7.40 29.30 -13.27
C ALA A 800 6.95 30.32 -12.20
N LEU A 801 5.66 30.39 -11.87
CA LEU A 801 5.07 31.34 -10.92
C LEU A 801 4.54 30.68 -9.64
N SER A 802 4.01 29.45 -9.73
CA SER A 802 3.45 28.71 -8.60
C SER A 802 3.46 27.20 -8.86
N GLU A 803 3.37 26.40 -7.80
CA GLU A 803 3.20 24.94 -7.88
C GLU A 803 1.75 24.50 -8.10
N SER A 804 0.80 25.43 -8.01
CA SER A 804 -0.66 25.15 -8.08
C SER A 804 -1.36 26.06 -9.09
N VAL A 805 -2.35 25.52 -9.80
CA VAL A 805 -3.22 26.24 -10.73
C VAL A 805 -4.68 26.00 -10.39
N VAL A 806 -5.47 27.06 -10.37
CA VAL A 806 -6.94 27.00 -10.40
C VAL A 806 -7.37 26.94 -11.86
N ILE A 807 -8.11 25.90 -12.23
CA ILE A 807 -8.75 25.76 -13.54
C ILE A 807 -10.23 26.09 -13.34
N GLU A 808 -10.68 27.17 -13.98
CA GLU A 808 -12.02 27.73 -13.85
C GLU A 808 -12.73 27.67 -15.22
N ALA A 809 -13.75 26.83 -15.34
CA ALA A 809 -14.56 26.66 -16.55
C ALA A 809 -15.86 27.49 -16.44
N THR A 810 -16.05 28.45 -17.36
CA THR A 810 -17.17 29.39 -17.34
C THR A 810 -17.77 29.57 -18.74
N LYS A 811 -18.91 30.26 -18.82
CA LYS A 811 -19.55 30.64 -20.11
C LYS A 811 -18.72 31.62 -20.94
N GLU A 812 -17.69 32.27 -20.37
CA GLU A 812 -16.76 33.11 -21.13
C GLU A 812 -15.57 32.34 -21.72
N GLY A 813 -15.32 31.11 -21.27
CA GLY A 813 -14.14 30.33 -21.57
C GLY A 813 -13.55 29.64 -20.35
N VAL A 814 -12.39 29.02 -20.54
CA VAL A 814 -11.62 28.33 -19.50
C VAL A 814 -10.43 29.18 -19.10
N LYS A 815 -10.31 29.44 -17.80
CA LYS A 815 -9.31 30.30 -17.20
C LYS A 815 -8.39 29.47 -16.31
N PHE A 816 -7.10 29.54 -16.61
CA PHE A 816 -6.02 28.98 -15.79
C PHE A 816 -5.42 30.13 -14.99
N SER A 817 -5.51 30.11 -13.67
CA SER A 817 -4.93 31.15 -12.81
C SER A 817 -4.11 30.58 -11.68
N CYS A 818 -2.96 31.21 -11.39
CA CYS A 818 -2.08 30.83 -10.31
C CYS A 818 -1.66 32.06 -9.47
N GLN A 819 -1.29 31.80 -8.22
CA GLN A 819 -0.75 32.79 -7.29
C GLN A 819 0.44 32.18 -6.57
N GLY A 820 1.51 32.95 -6.42
CA GLY A 820 2.75 32.55 -5.74
C GLY A 820 3.63 33.77 -5.42
N ASP A 821 4.75 33.54 -4.75
CA ASP A 821 5.57 34.60 -4.14
C ASP A 821 6.15 35.62 -5.14
N ILE A 822 6.35 35.19 -6.39
CA ILE A 822 6.89 36.02 -7.48
C ILE A 822 5.78 36.90 -8.10
N GLY A 823 4.51 36.49 -7.99
CA GLY A 823 3.35 37.19 -8.53
C GLY A 823 2.18 36.26 -8.83
N SER A 824 1.11 36.83 -9.38
CA SER A 824 -0.02 36.08 -9.93
C SER A 824 0.00 36.08 -11.46
N GLY A 825 -0.52 34.99 -12.05
CA GLY A 825 -0.65 34.82 -13.48
C GLY A 825 -2.02 34.29 -13.84
N SER A 826 -2.58 34.71 -14.98
CA SER A 826 -3.83 34.18 -15.50
C SER A 826 -3.84 34.13 -17.03
N VAL A 827 -4.36 33.04 -17.58
CA VAL A 827 -4.55 32.81 -19.02
C VAL A 827 -5.98 32.35 -19.24
N THR A 828 -6.75 33.08 -20.04
CA THR A 828 -8.14 32.71 -20.39
C THR A 828 -8.21 32.30 -21.85
N VAL A 829 -8.48 31.01 -22.08
CA VAL A 829 -8.73 30.44 -23.40
C VAL A 829 -10.23 30.49 -23.67
N ARG A 830 -10.63 31.13 -24.78
CA ARG A 830 -12.03 31.25 -25.19
C ARG A 830 -12.35 30.23 -26.30
N GLN A 831 -13.60 29.80 -26.37
CA GLN A 831 -14.07 28.92 -27.44
C GLN A 831 -13.86 29.60 -28.81
N HIS A 832 -13.20 28.92 -29.74
CA HIS A 832 -12.94 29.45 -31.07
C HIS A 832 -12.88 28.33 -32.12
N SER A 833 -13.50 28.58 -33.26
CA SER A 833 -13.47 27.72 -34.44
C SER A 833 -12.87 28.46 -35.62
N ASN A 834 -11.69 28.01 -36.03
CA ASN A 834 -11.04 28.34 -37.29
C ASN A 834 -11.40 27.25 -38.33
N VAL A 835 -11.70 27.66 -39.56
CA VAL A 835 -12.06 26.76 -40.67
C VAL A 835 -10.80 26.30 -41.43
N ASP A 836 -9.78 27.16 -41.50
CA ASP A 836 -8.54 26.88 -42.23
C ASP A 836 -7.60 25.92 -41.47
N LYS A 837 -7.79 25.82 -40.14
CA LYS A 837 -6.92 25.09 -39.20
C LYS A 837 -7.70 24.44 -38.05
N PRO A 838 -8.45 23.35 -38.31
CA PRO A 838 -9.28 22.70 -37.29
C PRO A 838 -8.49 22.08 -36.12
N GLU A 839 -7.18 21.90 -36.28
CA GLU A 839 -6.24 21.49 -35.23
C GLU A 839 -5.97 22.58 -34.17
N GLN A 840 -6.31 23.84 -34.47
CA GLN A 840 -6.18 24.99 -33.55
C GLN A 840 -7.51 25.35 -32.85
N ASN A 841 -8.56 24.56 -33.05
CA ASN A 841 -9.88 24.87 -32.51
C ASN A 841 -10.00 24.48 -31.03
N VAL A 842 -10.72 25.31 -30.28
CA VAL A 842 -11.07 25.08 -28.87
C VAL A 842 -12.57 24.87 -28.78
N SER A 843 -13.00 23.70 -28.31
CA SER A 843 -14.41 23.40 -28.02
C SER A 843 -14.64 23.30 -26.51
N ILE A 844 -15.77 23.83 -26.04
CA ILE A 844 -16.11 23.91 -24.63
C ILE A 844 -17.58 23.49 -24.50
N ALA A 845 -17.82 22.34 -23.87
CA ALA A 845 -19.13 21.89 -23.43
C ALA A 845 -19.23 22.13 -21.92
N LEU A 846 -20.18 22.97 -21.50
CA LEU A 846 -20.34 23.40 -20.10
C LEU A 846 -21.78 23.15 -19.66
N SER A 847 -21.96 22.18 -18.77
CA SER A 847 -23.22 21.96 -18.05
C SER A 847 -23.30 22.92 -16.86
N GLU A 848 -22.26 22.94 -16.02
CA GLU A 848 -22.17 23.76 -14.81
C GLU A 848 -20.79 24.42 -14.67
N PRO A 849 -20.69 25.62 -14.06
CA PRO A 849 -19.40 26.26 -13.81
C PRO A 849 -18.63 25.52 -12.72
N VAL A 850 -17.34 25.27 -12.97
CA VAL A 850 -16.45 24.53 -12.05
C VAL A 850 -15.14 25.31 -11.89
N ALA A 851 -14.68 25.47 -10.65
CA ALA A 851 -13.36 26.01 -10.33
C ALA A 851 -12.65 25.05 -9.37
N LEU A 852 -11.51 24.49 -9.79
CA LEU A 852 -10.78 23.48 -9.01
C LEU A 852 -9.27 23.73 -9.06
N THR A 853 -8.60 23.46 -7.95
CA THR A 853 -7.15 23.64 -7.81
C THR A 853 -6.41 22.33 -8.07
N PHE A 854 -5.35 22.37 -8.87
CA PHE A 854 -4.51 21.21 -9.19
C PHE A 854 -3.02 21.53 -9.05
N SER A 855 -2.18 20.51 -8.86
CA SER A 855 -0.72 20.69 -8.85
C SER A 855 -0.16 20.74 -10.27
N LEU A 856 0.52 21.85 -10.60
CA LEU A 856 1.17 22.05 -11.91
C LEU A 856 2.26 21.02 -12.20
N LYS A 857 2.89 20.45 -11.15
CA LYS A 857 3.90 19.38 -11.28
C LYS A 857 3.37 18.15 -12.03
N TYR A 858 2.14 17.73 -11.74
CA TYR A 858 1.51 16.57 -12.40
C TYR A 858 1.01 16.95 -13.80
N LEU A 859 0.42 18.13 -13.97
CA LEU A 859 -0.02 18.61 -15.29
C LEU A 859 1.15 18.76 -16.27
N VAL A 860 2.31 19.28 -15.84
CA VAL A 860 3.53 19.36 -16.68
C VAL A 860 4.11 17.97 -16.99
N ASN A 861 3.89 16.98 -16.13
CA ASN A 861 4.18 15.58 -16.42
C ASN A 861 3.22 15.02 -17.49
N PHE A 862 1.91 15.20 -17.35
CA PHE A 862 0.90 14.75 -18.34
C PHE A 862 1.15 15.39 -19.71
N CYS A 863 1.57 16.66 -19.74
CA CYS A 863 1.96 17.39 -20.95
C CYS A 863 3.20 16.83 -21.68
N LYS A 864 3.76 15.70 -21.26
CA LYS A 864 4.70 14.89 -22.07
C LYS A 864 3.97 14.10 -23.17
N ALA A 865 2.69 13.78 -22.95
CA ALA A 865 1.81 13.10 -23.92
C ALA A 865 1.40 13.97 -25.13
N THR A 866 1.67 15.29 -25.13
CA THR A 866 1.43 16.20 -26.27
C THR A 866 2.03 15.73 -27.61
N ASN A 867 3.04 14.85 -27.59
CA ASN A 867 3.62 14.28 -28.82
C ASN A 867 2.81 13.09 -29.40
N LEU A 868 1.75 12.65 -28.72
CA LEU A 868 0.84 11.57 -29.15
C LEU A 868 -0.37 12.12 -29.93
N SER A 869 -0.93 13.24 -29.47
CA SER A 869 -2.11 13.88 -30.06
C SER A 869 -1.94 15.40 -30.16
N ASN A 870 -2.36 15.97 -31.29
CA ASN A 870 -2.40 17.42 -31.51
C ASN A 870 -3.40 18.13 -30.58
N LYS A 871 -4.38 17.41 -30.03
CA LYS A 871 -5.42 17.90 -29.12
C LYS A 871 -5.42 17.15 -27.79
N VAL A 872 -5.85 17.83 -26.74
CA VAL A 872 -6.09 17.27 -25.40
C VAL A 872 -7.52 17.58 -24.99
N THR A 873 -8.16 16.63 -24.32
CA THR A 873 -9.48 16.82 -23.71
C THR A 873 -9.34 16.87 -22.19
N LEU A 874 -9.88 17.92 -21.57
CA LEU A 874 -9.93 18.11 -20.11
C LEU A 874 -11.38 17.97 -19.66
N CYS A 875 -11.67 17.06 -18.73
CA CYS A 875 -13.00 16.89 -18.16
C CYS A 875 -12.97 17.16 -16.65
N LEU A 876 -13.85 18.04 -16.17
CA LEU A 876 -13.89 18.53 -14.79
C LEU A 876 -15.28 18.34 -14.17
N SER A 877 -15.31 17.94 -12.90
CA SER A 877 -16.49 17.93 -12.03
C SER A 877 -16.02 18.11 -10.58
N GLN A 878 -16.86 18.67 -9.70
CA GLN A 878 -16.42 19.02 -8.33
C GLN A 878 -16.11 17.78 -7.46
N GLU A 879 -16.80 16.67 -7.69
CA GLU A 879 -16.69 15.43 -6.91
C GLU A 879 -15.78 14.36 -7.56
N VAL A 880 -15.16 14.66 -8.71
CA VAL A 880 -14.43 13.68 -9.54
C VAL A 880 -13.04 14.21 -9.90
N PRO A 881 -11.98 13.37 -9.92
CA PRO A 881 -10.66 13.76 -10.42
C PRO A 881 -10.70 14.39 -11.82
N LEU A 882 -9.82 15.34 -12.09
CA LEU A 882 -9.60 15.90 -13.42
C LEU A 882 -9.13 14.79 -14.36
N LEU A 883 -9.89 14.55 -15.43
CA LEU A 883 -9.49 13.70 -16.54
C LEU A 883 -8.76 14.54 -17.59
N VAL A 884 -7.58 14.09 -18.00
CA VAL A 884 -6.79 14.62 -19.13
C VAL A 884 -6.59 13.48 -20.14
N GLU A 885 -7.28 13.54 -21.27
CA GLU A 885 -7.23 12.51 -22.32
C GLU A 885 -6.45 12.98 -23.56
N TYR A 886 -5.58 12.10 -24.06
CA TYR A 886 -4.90 12.19 -25.35
C TYR A 886 -5.30 10.97 -26.21
N GLY A 887 -5.89 11.19 -27.38
CA GLY A 887 -6.26 10.12 -28.30
C GLY A 887 -5.06 9.46 -28.98
N LEU A 888 -5.11 8.15 -29.19
CA LEU A 888 -4.05 7.34 -29.83
C LEU A 888 -4.50 6.76 -31.19
N GLY A 889 -5.58 7.28 -31.77
CA GLY A 889 -6.23 6.72 -32.95
C GLY A 889 -7.11 5.53 -32.58
N SER A 890 -6.52 4.33 -32.44
CA SER A 890 -7.17 3.08 -32.03
C SER A 890 -7.21 2.90 -30.49
N GLY A 891 -7.14 4.00 -29.74
CA GLY A 891 -6.96 3.95 -28.28
C GLY A 891 -6.91 5.32 -27.62
N HIS A 892 -6.62 5.35 -26.32
CA HIS A 892 -6.46 6.56 -25.53
C HIS A 892 -5.38 6.43 -24.45
N LEU A 893 -4.78 7.55 -24.08
CA LEU A 893 -3.99 7.72 -22.87
C LEU A 893 -4.68 8.75 -21.98
N ARG A 894 -5.15 8.30 -20.82
CA ARG A 894 -5.90 9.07 -19.83
C ARG A 894 -5.08 9.25 -18.57
N PHE A 895 -5.03 10.47 -18.06
CA PHE A 895 -4.51 10.78 -16.74
C PHE A 895 -5.65 11.32 -15.87
N TYR A 896 -5.77 10.79 -14.66
CA TYR A 896 -6.69 11.27 -13.63
C TYR A 896 -5.86 11.94 -12.54
N LEU A 897 -6.30 13.11 -12.06
CA LEU A 897 -5.61 13.89 -11.02
C LEU A 897 -6.61 14.38 -9.98
N ALA A 898 -6.39 14.00 -8.72
CA ALA A 898 -7.19 14.50 -7.61
C ALA A 898 -7.04 16.04 -7.48
N PRO A 899 -8.13 16.80 -7.24
CA PRO A 899 -8.03 18.21 -6.91
C PRO A 899 -7.35 18.40 -5.56
N LYS A 900 -6.61 19.50 -5.41
CA LYS A 900 -6.26 20.03 -4.10
C LYS A 900 -7.53 20.61 -3.48
N ILE A 901 -8.07 19.89 -2.50
CA ILE A 901 -9.02 20.46 -1.53
C ILE A 901 -8.30 21.62 -0.83
N GLY A 902 -8.96 22.76 -0.70
CA GLY A 902 -8.45 23.88 0.10
C GLY A 902 -8.85 23.70 1.56
N ASP A 903 -8.04 24.23 2.48
CA ASP A 903 -8.44 24.34 3.89
C ASP A 903 -9.55 25.39 4.01
N GLU A 904 -10.82 24.95 3.98
CA GLU A 904 -11.97 25.79 4.36
C GLU A 904 -12.06 25.85 5.89
N GLU A 905 -12.01 27.07 6.45
CA GLU A 905 -11.98 27.38 7.91
C GLU A 905 -13.32 27.14 8.64
#